data_AF-A0A8T4V495-F1
#
_entry.id   AF-A0A8T4V495-F1
#
_cell.length_a   1.000
_cell.length_b   1.000
_cell.length_c   1.000
_cell.angle_alpha   90.00
_cell.angle_beta   90.00
_cell.angle_gamma   90.00
#
_symmetry.space_group_name_H-M   'P 1'
#
loop_
_entity.id
_entity.type
_entity.pdbx_description
1 polymer ?
#
loop_
_entity_poly.entity_id
_entity_poly.type
_entity_poly.pdbx_seq_one_letter_code
_entity_poly.pdbx_strand_id
1 'polypeptide(L)'
;MFSKKDWGYISLLLILTFSAILYFNNFQFFGKTTYDIPMELNVPEKTIEFLPILKESIIDTVINPELEDEQVDDDIQLSQGSYVTILNPYGGQVILARSDIDSNQNYTWILNSVPSTKTSAHTTMLAHFNNDLLLSDGEQPLISSSPVFETAKFDQGLSRKVTYNTTNNLNLSEGTIEFWLTLKKPITDIVFNSTLGDPKFFEHKQTYFNTRYQTTLTSYFRFGINNAQTSISFTVYEGNWADAAQVNTNVRTIDVNKPIHFAITYSKLNNKSNVYMNGFKTSSGRYDFNSPLNETFIIGNNNSIIDEFRVYNKVLSSEEIRFDYTRGIPFSDNDIYFTQEVNQGDILAIQIDQGLISSQKTILQKKIDSPINYIIPYTDNLEFNFTTSSPLICAYGEEPDLFSKLTILDLSPSTTHKIQIPIPDTLNYYPIYIKCGSDDYFIYKRIRVLPEIKNTFPKIANFKWGNNINYSSSEELEYYSRFNLLSISKSNQIQPEALLRIRELNPNIIILSYVTAIGYQNYTEYFSFSGLIERITPDMLMRNAAGQTAPNPNFPNNVVCNLYTGNAFSETLAEHIEEDMIQEGMWNGIWFDVAGSSFWFLKNYITNQYVITPDLDMDGINENLSNSVDLAKATQIWINGMNQLMDLTREKSGNNILLVANDADYNSDNYNGKLWEGKLDSAESGADNGPVETFMRYSDTTYLIRSFPYWQGTTKSPHTNWNLFTNTYNPITYPTYHYKRHRFGFAASIISEVYHDVEFSTTENGDKEWYDEYLVDIYTANPTLNTSLGSGYLGEPISETKEFENLVWVKEFQNGIVYLNGRTSSYTFDLNNTYRYINGTQSPTVNKGGLTASSLTIDSKDGIILLRALCSNNPSNDLNCISFCGDSVCSTNETCTSCSSDCGICSTQDPTNIGTTGGGSSGGSSNGGTTTSYCGDSTCNSNEDCNLCPTDCGFCQVTTSDTIYLEKGINTYLQTSGGEYNLIFENKNNSIYLYNISSDSVNFIYNDETSTINVDGYLLFTIDNTLVKIKYLSHLYNQANLMISVEEIQVRGTYNPYEMTYFWIYFLGYILIFLLFMYFKRKN
;
A
#
# COMPACT_ATOMS: atom_id res chain seq x y z
N MET A 1 -26.86 -31.21 45.86
CA MET A 1 -27.84 -32.26 46.21
C MET A 1 -29.05 -32.13 45.28
N PHE A 2 -29.26 -33.06 44.37
CA PHE A 2 -30.51 -33.18 43.59
C PHE A 2 -31.10 -34.57 43.87
N SER A 3 -32.42 -34.65 44.09
CA SER A 3 -33.07 -35.94 44.30
C SER A 3 -33.17 -36.71 42.98
N LYS A 4 -33.27 -38.05 43.02
CA LYS A 4 -33.48 -38.90 41.82
C LYS A 4 -34.70 -38.46 40.98
N LYS A 5 -35.67 -37.74 41.56
CA LYS A 5 -36.85 -37.22 40.86
C LYS A 5 -36.54 -35.94 40.06
N ASP A 6 -35.58 -35.12 40.50
CA ASP A 6 -35.15 -33.89 39.81
C ASP A 6 -34.36 -34.20 38.54
N TRP A 7 -33.59 -35.30 38.55
CA TRP A 7 -32.90 -35.80 37.36
C TRP A 7 -33.86 -36.30 36.27
N GLY A 8 -35.03 -36.81 36.63
CA GLY A 8 -36.04 -37.25 35.65
C GLY A 8 -36.59 -36.11 34.79
N TYR A 9 -36.83 -34.93 35.39
CA TYR A 9 -37.33 -33.76 34.67
C TYR A 9 -36.25 -33.08 33.84
N ILE A 10 -35.03 -33.00 34.35
CA ILE A 10 -33.88 -32.44 33.61
C ILE A 10 -33.53 -33.35 32.41
N SER A 11 -33.57 -34.66 32.58
CA SER A 11 -33.35 -35.61 31.48
C SER A 11 -34.47 -35.56 30.44
N LEU A 12 -35.74 -35.42 30.84
CA LEU A 12 -36.85 -35.30 29.89
C LEU A 12 -36.79 -33.98 29.09
N LEU A 13 -36.41 -32.88 29.76
CA LEU A 13 -36.23 -31.58 29.12
C LEU A 13 -35.04 -31.61 28.15
N LEU A 14 -33.90 -32.17 28.58
CA LEU A 14 -32.72 -32.35 27.72
C LEU A 14 -33.03 -33.25 26.52
N ILE A 15 -33.79 -34.34 26.70
CA ILE A 15 -34.19 -35.23 25.59
C ILE A 15 -35.10 -34.52 24.58
N LEU A 16 -36.02 -33.67 25.03
CA LEU A 16 -36.89 -32.90 24.12
C LEU A 16 -36.12 -31.82 23.36
N THR A 17 -35.18 -31.13 24.02
CA THR A 17 -34.29 -30.15 23.37
C THR A 17 -33.31 -30.83 22.42
N PHE A 18 -32.74 -31.99 22.79
CA PHE A 18 -31.86 -32.77 21.92
C PHE A 18 -32.61 -33.39 20.75
N SER A 19 -33.88 -33.77 20.90
CA SER A 19 -34.72 -34.28 19.81
C SER A 19 -35.12 -33.17 18.83
N ALA A 20 -35.38 -31.95 19.32
CA ALA A 20 -35.62 -30.78 18.46
C ALA A 20 -34.35 -30.35 17.70
N ILE A 21 -33.18 -30.44 18.33
CA ILE A 21 -31.89 -30.17 17.69
C ILE A 21 -31.51 -31.29 16.71
N LEU A 22 -31.75 -32.56 17.01
CA LEU A 22 -31.48 -33.70 16.12
C LEU A 22 -32.46 -33.81 14.95
N TYR A 23 -33.69 -33.31 15.07
CA TYR A 23 -34.63 -33.25 13.94
C TYR A 23 -34.23 -32.17 12.92
N PHE A 24 -33.44 -31.17 13.32
CA PHE A 24 -32.92 -30.10 12.45
C PHE A 24 -31.45 -30.27 12.05
N ASN A 25 -30.66 -31.09 12.75
CA ASN A 25 -29.24 -31.36 12.47
C ASN A 25 -28.97 -32.79 11.96
N ASN A 26 -29.67 -33.21 10.91
CA ASN A 26 -29.18 -34.34 10.10
C ASN A 26 -28.10 -33.84 9.13
N PHE A 27 -26.91 -33.54 9.64
CA PHE A 27 -25.64 -33.62 8.90
C PHE A 27 -24.50 -33.89 9.89
N GLN A 28 -23.75 -34.96 9.64
CA GLN A 28 -22.93 -35.71 10.58
C GLN A 28 -21.59 -35.05 10.95
N PHE A 29 -21.11 -35.28 12.18
CA PHE A 29 -19.71 -35.65 12.46
C PHE A 29 -19.58 -36.41 13.80
N PHE A 30 -18.88 -37.56 13.78
CA PHE A 30 -18.16 -38.13 14.92
C PHE A 30 -17.00 -38.98 14.41
N GLY A 31 -15.83 -38.84 15.04
CA GLY A 31 -14.69 -39.74 14.87
C GLY A 31 -13.45 -39.29 15.63
N LYS A 32 -13.34 -39.66 16.91
CA LYS A 32 -12.08 -39.71 17.68
C LYS A 32 -11.53 -41.15 17.62
N THR A 33 -10.21 -41.32 17.61
CA THR A 33 -9.45 -42.05 18.68
C THR A 33 -7.92 -42.04 18.45
N THR A 34 -7.22 -42.08 19.58
CA THR A 34 -5.78 -42.11 19.95
C THR A 34 -4.99 -43.36 19.55
N TYR A 35 -3.65 -43.27 19.44
CA TYR A 35 -2.66 -44.26 19.92
C TYR A 35 -1.22 -43.67 20.03
N ASP A 36 -0.36 -44.34 20.79
CA ASP A 36 0.82 -43.84 21.51
C ASP A 36 2.04 -44.79 21.26
N ILE A 37 3.26 -44.22 21.19
CA ILE A 37 4.65 -44.78 21.41
C ILE A 37 5.26 -45.80 20.37
N PRO A 38 6.60 -46.08 20.35
CA PRO A 38 7.75 -45.39 19.69
C PRO A 38 8.55 -46.28 18.69
N MET A 39 9.54 -45.74 17.97
CA MET A 39 10.70 -46.56 17.55
C MET A 39 11.96 -45.73 17.21
N GLU A 40 13.09 -46.17 17.79
CA GLU A 40 14.48 -45.82 17.50
C GLU A 40 14.88 -46.15 16.05
N LEU A 41 15.91 -45.47 15.51
CA LEU A 41 16.91 -46.11 14.63
C LEU A 41 18.19 -45.26 14.44
N ASN A 42 19.25 -45.81 15.03
CA ASN A 42 20.69 -45.80 14.71
C ASN A 42 21.26 -44.90 13.60
N VAL A 43 22.29 -44.16 14.01
CA VAL A 43 23.49 -43.76 13.26
C VAL A 43 24.40 -44.99 13.03
N PRO A 44 25.20 -45.01 11.95
CA PRO A 44 26.62 -45.19 12.21
C PRO A 44 27.54 -44.22 11.43
N GLU A 45 28.57 -43.79 12.15
CA GLU A 45 29.80 -43.13 11.70
C GLU A 45 30.64 -44.02 10.75
N LYS A 46 31.41 -43.41 9.83
CA LYS A 46 32.90 -43.38 9.88
C LYS A 46 33.58 -42.86 8.59
N THR A 47 34.19 -41.67 8.71
CA THR A 47 35.63 -41.30 8.58
C THR A 47 36.63 -41.91 7.54
N ILE A 48 37.45 -40.98 6.96
CA ILE A 48 38.93 -41.00 6.65
C ILE A 48 39.33 -41.66 5.27
N GLU A 49 40.22 -41.16 4.36
CA GLU A 49 41.53 -40.46 4.41
C GLU A 49 42.02 -39.89 3.02
N PHE A 50 42.72 -38.73 3.04
CA PHE A 50 43.96 -38.24 2.34
C PHE A 50 44.36 -38.48 0.84
N LEU A 51 44.53 -37.36 0.08
CA LEU A 51 45.72 -36.77 -0.64
C LEU A 51 46.57 -37.61 -1.69
N PRO A 52 47.49 -36.99 -2.50
CA PRO A 52 47.44 -35.95 -3.57
C PRO A 52 48.16 -36.38 -4.89
N ILE A 53 48.35 -35.48 -5.90
CA ILE A 53 49.64 -35.18 -6.63
C ILE A 53 49.53 -34.71 -8.12
N LEU A 54 50.04 -33.49 -8.37
CA LEU A 54 50.87 -32.90 -9.48
C LEU A 54 50.56 -33.06 -10.99
N LYS A 55 50.47 -31.91 -11.71
CA LYS A 55 51.53 -31.25 -12.56
C LYS A 55 51.16 -30.76 -13.98
N GLU A 56 51.39 -29.45 -14.19
CA GLU A 56 52.06 -28.71 -15.30
C GLU A 56 51.78 -28.98 -16.80
N SER A 57 51.41 -27.93 -17.55
CA SER A 57 52.21 -27.23 -18.62
C SER A 57 51.27 -26.41 -19.56
N ILE A 58 51.36 -25.07 -19.64
CA ILE A 58 52.16 -24.16 -20.51
C ILE A 58 52.01 -24.43 -22.04
N ILE A 59 51.47 -23.45 -22.80
CA ILE A 59 52.11 -22.69 -23.92
C ILE A 59 51.10 -21.71 -24.59
N ASP A 60 51.59 -20.48 -24.83
CA ASP A 60 51.03 -19.32 -25.54
C ASP A 60 50.59 -19.55 -27.00
N THR A 61 49.64 -18.76 -27.52
CA THR A 61 49.90 -17.79 -28.63
C THR A 61 48.77 -16.74 -28.80
N VAL A 62 49.14 -15.58 -29.33
CA VAL A 62 48.42 -14.29 -29.42
C VAL A 62 48.19 -13.90 -30.91
N ILE A 63 47.25 -12.96 -31.17
CA ILE A 63 47.09 -12.04 -32.35
C ILE A 63 46.28 -12.62 -33.55
N ASN A 64 45.28 -12.00 -34.21
CA ASN A 64 44.57 -10.69 -34.24
C ASN A 64 43.17 -10.90 -34.88
N PRO A 65 42.21 -9.96 -34.75
CA PRO A 65 40.92 -10.00 -35.43
C PRO A 65 40.90 -9.11 -36.70
N GLU A 66 40.24 -9.58 -37.76
CA GLU A 66 39.75 -8.72 -38.85
C GLU A 66 38.28 -9.03 -39.13
N LEU A 67 37.53 -7.93 -39.27
CA LEU A 67 36.10 -7.81 -39.54
C LEU A 67 35.81 -8.12 -41.01
N GLU A 68 34.66 -8.74 -41.29
CA GLU A 68 33.84 -8.40 -42.47
C GLU A 68 32.39 -8.85 -42.28
N ASP A 69 31.47 -7.89 -42.49
CA ASP A 69 30.05 -8.07 -42.75
C ASP A 69 29.85 -8.80 -44.08
N GLU A 70 28.89 -9.72 -44.17
CA GLU A 70 27.75 -9.68 -45.12
C GLU A 70 27.02 -11.03 -45.26
N GLN A 71 25.69 -10.89 -45.38
CA GLN A 71 24.75 -11.70 -46.17
C GLN A 71 24.47 -13.18 -45.84
N VAL A 72 23.25 -13.36 -45.34
CA VAL A 72 22.21 -14.30 -45.81
C VAL A 72 22.51 -14.98 -47.15
N ASP A 73 22.62 -16.31 -47.15
CA ASP A 73 22.18 -17.14 -48.28
C ASP A 73 21.83 -18.57 -47.85
N ASP A 74 20.97 -19.17 -48.67
CA ASP A 74 20.12 -20.34 -48.47
C ASP A 74 20.81 -21.70 -48.22
N ASP A 75 20.02 -22.58 -47.58
CA ASP A 75 19.97 -24.05 -47.70
C ASP A 75 21.30 -24.84 -47.81
N ILE A 76 21.81 -25.24 -46.65
CA ILE A 76 22.53 -26.50 -46.49
C ILE A 76 21.81 -27.31 -45.41
N GLN A 77 21.16 -28.41 -45.82
CA GLN A 77 20.72 -29.45 -44.90
C GLN A 77 21.93 -30.09 -44.21
N LEU A 78 22.35 -29.48 -43.11
CA LEU A 78 23.21 -30.11 -42.11
C LEU A 78 22.35 -31.07 -41.27
N SER A 79 22.92 -32.24 -41.00
CA SER A 79 22.34 -33.25 -40.11
C SER A 79 21.85 -32.62 -38.80
N GLN A 80 20.59 -32.88 -38.44
CA GLN A 80 19.89 -32.50 -37.20
C GLN A 80 20.78 -32.63 -35.95
N GLY A 81 21.45 -31.54 -35.57
CA GLY A 81 22.08 -31.38 -34.27
C GLY A 81 21.29 -30.32 -33.51
N SER A 82 20.93 -30.61 -32.26
CA SER A 82 20.21 -29.66 -31.41
C SER A 82 20.98 -28.33 -31.30
N TYR A 83 20.32 -27.22 -31.57
CA TYR A 83 20.83 -25.88 -31.39
C TYR A 83 20.77 -25.49 -29.91
N VAL A 84 21.90 -25.01 -29.36
CA VAL A 84 21.96 -24.44 -28.02
C VAL A 84 22.68 -23.11 -28.09
N THR A 85 22.12 -22.08 -27.48
CA THR A 85 22.77 -20.77 -27.38
C THR A 85 22.71 -20.25 -25.96
N ILE A 86 23.87 -20.13 -25.34
CA ILE A 86 24.03 -19.48 -24.03
C ILE A 86 23.85 -17.97 -24.22
N LEU A 87 22.88 -17.37 -23.55
CA LEU A 87 22.65 -15.94 -23.54
C LEU A 87 23.64 -15.24 -22.61
N ASN A 88 23.88 -13.95 -22.81
CA ASN A 88 24.69 -13.20 -21.86
C ASN A 88 23.89 -12.98 -20.56
N PRO A 89 24.49 -13.14 -19.38
CA PRO A 89 23.81 -12.76 -18.15
C PRO A 89 23.57 -11.26 -18.11
N TYR A 90 22.41 -10.89 -17.55
CA TYR A 90 22.11 -9.53 -17.14
C TYR A 90 21.93 -9.52 -15.61
N GLY A 91 22.54 -8.56 -14.91
CA GLY A 91 22.40 -8.40 -13.45
C GLY A 91 23.07 -9.48 -12.58
N GLY A 92 23.71 -10.51 -13.15
CA GLY A 92 24.66 -11.38 -12.46
C GLY A 92 24.12 -12.68 -11.83
N GLN A 93 22.81 -12.96 -11.82
CA GLN A 93 22.27 -14.12 -11.07
C GLN A 93 21.72 -15.26 -11.93
N VAL A 94 21.08 -14.99 -13.06
CA VAL A 94 20.47 -16.03 -13.91
C VAL A 94 21.09 -15.99 -15.29
N ILE A 95 21.70 -17.10 -15.70
CA ILE A 95 22.12 -17.34 -17.08
C ILE A 95 21.15 -18.32 -17.71
N LEU A 96 20.72 -18.00 -18.92
CA LEU A 96 19.81 -18.83 -19.69
C LEU A 96 20.50 -19.31 -20.96
N ALA A 97 20.25 -20.56 -21.35
CA ALA A 97 20.52 -21.04 -22.68
C ALA A 97 19.22 -21.43 -23.38
N ARG A 98 19.04 -20.92 -24.60
CA ARG A 98 17.93 -21.28 -25.48
C ARG A 98 18.29 -22.51 -26.27
N SER A 99 17.34 -23.42 -26.43
CA SER A 99 17.62 -24.74 -26.97
C SER A 99 16.39 -25.39 -27.62
N ASP A 100 16.63 -26.28 -28.58
CA ASP A 100 15.67 -27.21 -29.20
C ASP A 100 15.90 -28.69 -28.77
N ILE A 101 16.70 -28.90 -27.71
CA ILE A 101 17.01 -30.23 -27.15
C ILE A 101 15.72 -31.01 -26.86
N ASP A 102 15.65 -32.29 -27.26
CA ASP A 102 14.51 -33.15 -26.93
C ASP A 102 14.38 -33.32 -25.41
N SER A 103 13.15 -33.36 -24.88
CA SER A 103 12.87 -33.59 -23.45
C SER A 103 13.55 -34.86 -22.89
N ASN A 104 13.87 -35.85 -23.73
CA ASN A 104 14.57 -37.09 -23.37
C ASN A 104 16.10 -36.99 -23.38
N GLN A 105 16.66 -35.93 -23.98
CA GLN A 105 18.09 -35.70 -24.01
C GLN A 105 18.56 -35.03 -22.72
N ASN A 106 19.77 -35.39 -22.30
CA ASN A 106 20.36 -34.80 -21.11
C ASN A 106 21.37 -33.73 -21.50
N TYR A 107 21.60 -32.76 -20.63
CA TYR A 107 22.66 -31.79 -20.74
C TYR A 107 23.47 -31.72 -19.44
N THR A 108 24.68 -31.19 -19.56
CA THR A 108 25.58 -30.89 -18.44
C THR A 108 26.14 -29.49 -18.65
N TRP A 109 26.02 -28.63 -17.64
CA TRP A 109 26.72 -27.36 -17.62
C TRP A 109 28.19 -27.59 -17.27
N ILE A 110 29.10 -26.83 -17.86
CA ILE A 110 30.53 -26.90 -17.59
C ILE A 110 31.00 -25.48 -17.31
N LEU A 111 31.37 -25.18 -16.07
CA LEU A 111 31.94 -23.90 -15.66
C LEU A 111 33.44 -24.06 -15.49
N ASN A 112 34.24 -23.33 -16.27
CA ASN A 112 35.71 -23.38 -16.19
C ASN A 112 36.28 -24.81 -16.23
N SER A 113 35.75 -25.63 -17.14
CA SER A 113 36.08 -27.07 -17.29
C SER A 113 35.61 -27.99 -16.15
N VAL A 114 34.82 -27.49 -15.20
CA VAL A 114 34.20 -28.28 -14.13
C VAL A 114 32.74 -28.60 -14.51
N PRO A 115 32.40 -29.87 -14.79
CA PRO A 115 31.03 -30.24 -15.12
C PRO A 115 30.12 -30.23 -13.89
N SER A 116 28.89 -29.78 -14.08
CA SER A 116 27.80 -29.90 -13.12
C SER A 116 27.22 -31.32 -13.12
N THR A 117 26.20 -31.55 -12.29
CA THR A 117 25.38 -32.75 -12.41
C THR A 117 24.64 -32.75 -13.76
N LYS A 118 24.59 -33.92 -14.40
CA LYS A 118 23.83 -34.19 -15.62
C LYS A 118 22.33 -34.14 -15.33
N THR A 119 21.55 -33.43 -16.16
CA THR A 119 20.09 -33.27 -16.01
C THR A 119 19.39 -33.31 -17.38
N SER A 120 18.08 -33.49 -17.43
CA SER A 120 17.29 -33.47 -18.67
C SER A 120 16.64 -32.11 -18.92
N ALA A 121 16.19 -31.87 -20.16
CA ALA A 121 15.33 -30.73 -20.46
C ALA A 121 14.07 -30.73 -19.57
N HIS A 122 13.64 -29.53 -19.18
CA HIS A 122 12.61 -29.34 -18.16
C HIS A 122 11.25 -28.92 -18.73
N THR A 123 11.20 -28.41 -19.97
CA THR A 123 9.93 -28.05 -20.62
C THR A 123 9.19 -29.32 -21.01
N THR A 124 7.97 -29.48 -20.50
CA THR A 124 7.10 -30.62 -20.85
C THR A 124 6.03 -30.25 -21.86
N MET A 125 5.71 -28.96 -22.00
CA MET A 125 4.72 -28.46 -22.94
C MET A 125 5.07 -27.01 -23.30
N LEU A 126 5.05 -26.68 -24.60
CA LEU A 126 5.09 -25.31 -25.07
C LEU A 126 4.15 -25.16 -26.27
N ALA A 127 3.27 -24.17 -26.20
CA ALA A 127 2.37 -23.78 -27.28
C ALA A 127 2.50 -22.28 -27.54
N HIS A 128 2.99 -21.91 -28.72
CA HIS A 128 3.12 -20.52 -29.15
C HIS A 128 1.78 -19.90 -29.56
N PHE A 129 0.83 -20.70 -30.06
CA PHE A 129 -0.47 -20.25 -30.59
C PHE A 129 -0.39 -19.22 -31.74
N ASN A 130 0.70 -19.23 -32.51
CA ASN A 130 0.88 -18.36 -33.68
C ASN A 130 0.26 -18.98 -34.94
N ASN A 131 -1.05 -18.80 -35.15
CA ASN A 131 -1.86 -19.43 -36.21
C ASN A 131 -1.88 -20.97 -36.20
N ASP A 132 -1.37 -21.63 -35.15
CA ASP A 132 -1.31 -23.09 -35.03
C ASP A 132 -1.60 -23.55 -33.60
N LEU A 133 -2.05 -24.80 -33.44
CA LEU A 133 -2.27 -25.50 -32.18
C LEU A 133 -1.22 -26.60 -31.91
N LEU A 134 -0.23 -26.78 -32.78
CA LEU A 134 0.88 -27.68 -32.52
C LEU A 134 1.68 -27.25 -31.29
N LEU A 135 2.00 -28.22 -30.44
CA LEU A 135 3.04 -28.05 -29.42
C LEU A 135 4.42 -28.07 -30.10
N SER A 136 5.44 -27.51 -29.43
CA SER A 136 6.82 -27.49 -29.95
C SER A 136 7.40 -28.89 -30.21
N ASP A 137 6.93 -29.91 -29.49
CA ASP A 137 7.31 -31.31 -29.69
C ASP A 137 6.52 -32.01 -30.83
N GLY A 138 5.59 -31.28 -31.47
CA GLY A 138 4.74 -31.78 -32.54
C GLY A 138 3.43 -32.45 -32.08
N GLU A 139 3.11 -32.48 -30.78
CA GLU A 139 1.82 -33.01 -30.31
C GLU A 139 0.65 -32.17 -30.86
N GLN A 140 -0.36 -32.86 -31.38
CA GLN A 140 -1.62 -32.28 -31.86
C GLN A 140 -2.67 -32.27 -30.76
N PRO A 141 -3.56 -31.27 -30.72
CA PRO A 141 -4.64 -31.25 -29.74
C PRO A 141 -5.63 -32.39 -29.95
N LEU A 142 -6.13 -32.95 -28.85
CA LEU A 142 -7.17 -33.99 -28.85
C LEU A 142 -8.52 -33.45 -29.35
N ILE A 143 -8.86 -32.22 -28.96
CA ILE A 143 -10.12 -31.54 -29.30
C ILE A 143 -9.82 -30.05 -29.49
N SER A 144 -10.34 -29.46 -30.57
CA SER A 144 -10.35 -28.01 -30.75
C SER A 144 -11.74 -27.51 -31.17
N SER A 145 -12.24 -26.48 -30.50
CA SER A 145 -13.45 -25.80 -30.94
C SER A 145 -13.07 -24.73 -31.96
N SER A 146 -13.04 -25.07 -33.26
CA SER A 146 -12.73 -24.14 -34.39
C SER A 146 -11.78 -23.00 -33.98
N PRO A 147 -10.46 -23.24 -33.92
CA PRO A 147 -9.54 -22.29 -33.30
C PRO A 147 -9.69 -20.89 -33.90
N VAL A 148 -9.69 -19.89 -33.03
CA VAL A 148 -9.66 -18.49 -33.42
C VAL A 148 -8.40 -17.89 -32.83
N PHE A 149 -7.58 -17.33 -33.69
CA PHE A 149 -6.37 -16.62 -33.31
C PHE A 149 -6.60 -15.12 -33.45
N GLU A 150 -6.16 -14.36 -32.45
CA GLU A 150 -6.28 -12.90 -32.39
C GLU A 150 -4.92 -12.31 -32.05
N THR A 151 -4.70 -11.03 -32.37
CA THR A 151 -3.45 -10.33 -32.05
C THR A 151 -3.16 -10.42 -30.55
N ALA A 152 -1.94 -10.82 -30.22
CA ALA A 152 -1.48 -11.03 -28.85
C ALA A 152 -0.13 -10.35 -28.57
N LYS A 153 0.58 -10.76 -27.53
CA LYS A 153 1.81 -10.09 -27.07
C LYS A 153 2.91 -10.19 -28.12
N PHE A 154 3.18 -11.38 -28.63
CA PHE A 154 4.28 -11.58 -29.57
C PHE A 154 3.83 -11.56 -31.03
N ASP A 155 2.73 -12.21 -31.36
CA ASP A 155 2.07 -12.12 -32.67
C ASP A 155 0.57 -12.37 -32.56
N GLN A 156 0.19 -13.65 -32.49
CA GLN A 156 -1.18 -14.10 -32.32
C GLN A 156 -1.27 -15.05 -31.14
N GLY A 157 -2.45 -15.10 -30.52
CA GLY A 157 -2.75 -15.99 -29.42
C GLY A 157 -4.12 -16.65 -29.57
N LEU A 158 -4.32 -17.70 -28.79
CA LEU A 158 -5.53 -18.50 -28.79
C LEU A 158 -6.66 -17.78 -28.05
N SER A 159 -7.81 -17.63 -28.72
CA SER A 159 -9.03 -17.01 -28.15
C SER A 159 -10.21 -17.98 -28.00
N ARG A 160 -9.94 -19.28 -28.06
CA ARG A 160 -10.90 -20.39 -27.92
C ARG A 160 -10.31 -21.47 -27.04
N LYS A 161 -11.04 -22.57 -26.83
CA LYS A 161 -10.56 -23.72 -26.07
C LYS A 161 -9.90 -24.75 -26.95
N VAL A 162 -8.81 -25.30 -26.43
CA VAL A 162 -8.09 -26.44 -26.97
C VAL A 162 -7.83 -27.44 -25.85
N THR A 163 -7.75 -28.72 -26.20
CA THR A 163 -7.55 -29.82 -25.26
C THR A 163 -6.36 -30.65 -25.67
N TYR A 164 -5.40 -30.86 -24.75
CA TYR A 164 -4.23 -31.72 -24.91
C TYR A 164 -4.24 -32.90 -23.94
N ASN A 165 -3.34 -33.86 -24.14
CA ASN A 165 -3.15 -34.97 -23.20
C ASN A 165 -2.34 -34.48 -21.97
N THR A 166 -2.57 -35.06 -20.79
CA THR A 166 -1.79 -34.73 -19.58
C THR A 166 -0.56 -35.60 -19.39
N THR A 167 -0.52 -36.83 -19.92
CA THR A 167 0.47 -37.85 -19.53
C THR A 167 1.93 -37.42 -19.73
N ASN A 168 2.21 -36.59 -20.74
CA ASN A 168 3.56 -36.08 -21.01
C ASN A 168 3.71 -34.57 -20.79
N ASN A 169 2.59 -33.84 -20.71
CA ASN A 169 2.59 -32.38 -20.72
C ASN A 169 2.54 -31.76 -19.32
N LEU A 170 2.10 -32.52 -18.30
CA LEU A 170 1.86 -31.99 -16.95
C LEU A 170 2.35 -32.95 -15.86
N ASN A 171 3.31 -32.51 -15.05
CA ASN A 171 3.65 -33.17 -13.79
C ASN A 171 2.86 -32.52 -12.66
N LEU A 172 2.02 -33.28 -11.94
CA LEU A 172 1.20 -32.78 -10.83
C LEU A 172 1.93 -32.81 -9.48
N SER A 173 3.10 -33.41 -9.38
CA SER A 173 3.88 -33.43 -8.13
C SER A 173 4.66 -32.14 -7.94
N GLU A 174 5.20 -31.59 -9.02
CA GLU A 174 5.91 -30.31 -9.04
C GLU A 174 5.98 -29.75 -10.46
N GLY A 175 6.07 -28.43 -10.57
CA GLY A 175 6.24 -27.76 -11.86
C GLY A 175 6.04 -26.25 -11.82
N THR A 176 6.15 -25.65 -13.00
CA THR A 176 5.85 -24.24 -13.25
C THR A 176 5.00 -24.12 -14.51
N ILE A 177 3.94 -23.31 -14.49
CA ILE A 177 3.12 -22.98 -15.67
C ILE A 177 3.25 -21.50 -15.94
N GLU A 178 3.60 -21.12 -17.17
CA GLU A 178 3.76 -19.73 -17.59
C GLU A 178 3.00 -19.43 -18.86
N PHE A 179 2.38 -18.26 -18.93
CA PHE A 179 1.64 -17.84 -20.11
C PHE A 179 1.34 -16.34 -20.08
N TRP A 180 1.08 -15.78 -21.26
CA TRP A 180 0.57 -14.42 -21.42
C TRP A 180 -0.94 -14.45 -21.58
N LEU A 181 -1.63 -13.61 -20.81
CA LEU A 181 -3.07 -13.50 -20.79
C LEU A 181 -3.51 -12.07 -21.13
N THR A 182 -4.41 -11.93 -22.09
CA THR A 182 -5.11 -10.67 -22.37
C THR A 182 -6.60 -10.84 -22.15
N LEU A 183 -7.21 -10.03 -21.27
CA LEU A 183 -8.66 -10.07 -21.05
C LEU A 183 -9.40 -9.17 -22.03
N LYS A 184 -10.50 -9.66 -22.63
CA LYS A 184 -11.35 -8.85 -23.52
C LYS A 184 -12.45 -8.09 -22.79
N LYS A 185 -12.69 -8.46 -21.53
CA LYS A 185 -13.72 -7.91 -20.64
C LYS A 185 -13.13 -7.72 -19.25
N PRO A 186 -13.66 -6.78 -18.45
CA PRO A 186 -13.26 -6.65 -17.06
C PRO A 186 -13.52 -7.96 -16.31
N ILE A 187 -12.69 -8.29 -15.32
CA ILE A 187 -12.85 -9.51 -14.52
C ILE A 187 -14.21 -9.59 -13.79
N THR A 188 -14.86 -8.45 -13.58
CA THR A 188 -16.18 -8.29 -12.96
C THR A 188 -17.33 -8.60 -13.91
N ASP A 189 -17.06 -8.77 -15.21
CA ASP A 189 -18.08 -9.06 -16.22
C ASP A 189 -18.68 -10.46 -16.02
N ILE A 190 -19.98 -10.59 -16.26
CA ILE A 190 -20.76 -11.82 -16.13
C ILE A 190 -20.21 -12.97 -16.99
N VAL A 191 -19.47 -12.67 -18.06
CA VAL A 191 -18.83 -13.70 -18.89
C VAL A 191 -17.80 -14.55 -18.13
N PHE A 192 -17.28 -14.07 -17.00
CA PHE A 192 -16.38 -14.81 -16.12
C PHE A 192 -17.08 -15.39 -14.89
N ASN A 193 -18.41 -15.28 -14.79
CA ASN A 193 -19.15 -15.91 -13.72
C ASN A 193 -19.14 -17.44 -13.88
N SER A 194 -18.93 -18.21 -12.82
CA SER A 194 -18.87 -19.67 -12.91
C SER A 194 -20.20 -20.37 -13.23
N THR A 195 -21.33 -19.68 -13.05
CA THR A 195 -22.67 -20.21 -13.35
C THR A 195 -23.16 -19.77 -14.74
N LEU A 196 -22.90 -18.50 -15.09
CA LEU A 196 -23.44 -17.88 -16.32
C LEU A 196 -22.42 -17.74 -17.45
N GLY A 197 -21.14 -17.95 -17.15
CA GLY A 197 -20.04 -17.79 -18.09
C GLY A 197 -18.96 -18.85 -17.87
N ASP A 198 -17.72 -18.45 -18.09
CA ASP A 198 -16.56 -19.33 -17.98
C ASP A 198 -15.37 -18.56 -17.37
N PRO A 199 -15.03 -18.82 -16.10
CA PRO A 199 -13.93 -18.14 -15.42
C PRO A 199 -12.55 -18.69 -15.78
N LYS A 200 -12.48 -19.84 -16.46
CA LYS A 200 -11.26 -20.67 -16.48
C LYS A 200 -10.39 -20.34 -17.68
N PHE A 201 -9.09 -20.24 -17.45
CA PHE A 201 -8.07 -20.04 -18.49
C PHE A 201 -7.31 -21.33 -18.78
N PHE A 202 -7.09 -22.17 -17.77
CA PHE A 202 -6.75 -23.57 -17.98
C PHE A 202 -7.40 -24.45 -16.91
N GLU A 203 -7.62 -25.73 -17.24
CA GLU A 203 -8.19 -26.72 -16.32
C GLU A 203 -7.70 -28.13 -16.70
N HIS A 204 -7.04 -28.78 -15.75
CA HIS A 204 -7.04 -30.23 -15.66
C HIS A 204 -8.19 -30.64 -14.74
N LYS A 205 -9.04 -31.53 -15.22
CA LYS A 205 -10.16 -32.09 -14.47
C LYS A 205 -10.04 -33.60 -14.50
N GLN A 206 -10.41 -34.24 -13.39
CA GLN A 206 -10.53 -35.68 -13.31
C GLN A 206 -11.81 -36.09 -12.60
N THR A 207 -12.50 -37.11 -13.10
CA THR A 207 -13.66 -37.71 -12.45
C THR A 207 -13.39 -39.15 -12.09
N TYR A 208 -13.49 -39.51 -10.80
CA TYR A 208 -13.21 -40.87 -10.33
C TYR A 208 -14.18 -41.32 -9.25
N PHE A 209 -14.41 -42.63 -9.17
CA PHE A 209 -15.22 -43.21 -8.11
C PHE A 209 -14.39 -43.35 -6.84
N ASN A 210 -14.72 -42.59 -5.81
CA ASN A 210 -14.04 -42.66 -4.52
C ASN A 210 -14.64 -43.80 -3.69
N THR A 211 -13.84 -44.83 -3.43
CA THR A 211 -14.27 -46.02 -2.68
C THR A 211 -14.54 -45.76 -1.20
N ARG A 212 -13.88 -44.77 -0.60
CA ARG A 212 -14.10 -44.37 0.80
C ARG A 212 -15.48 -43.71 0.98
N TYR A 213 -15.89 -42.87 0.03
CA TYR A 213 -17.15 -42.13 0.10
C TYR A 213 -18.29 -42.76 -0.73
N GLN A 214 -18.00 -43.84 -1.48
CA GLN A 214 -18.93 -44.51 -2.40
C GLN A 214 -19.64 -43.57 -3.38
N THR A 215 -18.95 -42.51 -3.80
CA THR A 215 -19.49 -41.51 -4.71
C THR A 215 -18.46 -41.14 -5.77
N THR A 216 -18.94 -40.61 -6.89
CA THR A 216 -18.07 -40.05 -7.90
C THR A 216 -17.62 -38.66 -7.45
N LEU A 217 -16.31 -38.48 -7.29
CA LEU A 217 -15.70 -37.20 -6.98
C LEU A 217 -15.06 -36.62 -8.23
N THR A 218 -14.92 -35.30 -8.23
CA THR A 218 -14.18 -34.56 -9.23
C THR A 218 -12.95 -33.96 -8.56
N SER A 219 -11.79 -34.13 -9.16
CA SER A 219 -10.61 -33.32 -8.85
C SER A 219 -10.40 -32.30 -9.94
N TYR A 220 -9.82 -31.15 -9.60
CA TYR A 220 -9.32 -30.23 -10.61
C TYR A 220 -8.08 -29.48 -10.14
N PHE A 221 -7.24 -29.19 -11.12
CA PHE A 221 -6.09 -28.30 -11.07
C PHE A 221 -6.36 -27.23 -12.11
N ARG A 222 -6.59 -25.98 -11.69
CA ARG A 222 -7.08 -24.93 -12.60
C ARG A 222 -6.60 -23.55 -12.22
N PHE A 223 -6.62 -22.67 -13.22
CA PHE A 223 -6.42 -21.25 -13.05
C PHE A 223 -7.54 -20.47 -13.71
N GLY A 224 -8.06 -19.47 -13.00
CA GLY A 224 -9.19 -18.68 -13.48
C GLY A 224 -9.68 -17.65 -12.47
N ILE A 225 -10.66 -16.86 -12.89
CA ILE A 225 -11.32 -15.86 -12.06
C ILE A 225 -12.19 -16.55 -11.00
N ASN A 226 -12.10 -16.11 -9.75
CA ASN A 226 -12.89 -16.68 -8.66
C ASN A 226 -14.37 -16.26 -8.79
N ASN A 227 -15.30 -17.05 -8.25
CA ASN A 227 -16.75 -16.87 -8.34
C ASN A 227 -17.24 -15.51 -7.81
N ALA A 228 -16.50 -14.87 -6.90
CA ALA A 228 -16.80 -13.53 -6.40
C ALA A 228 -16.38 -12.41 -7.37
N GLN A 229 -15.67 -12.73 -8.46
CA GLN A 229 -15.20 -11.81 -9.50
C GLN A 229 -14.29 -10.67 -9.03
N THR A 230 -13.59 -10.87 -7.90
CA THR A 230 -12.67 -9.88 -7.32
C THR A 230 -11.23 -10.39 -7.19
N SER A 231 -10.96 -11.61 -7.68
CA SER A 231 -9.64 -12.22 -7.62
C SER A 231 -9.44 -13.22 -8.75
N ILE A 232 -8.17 -13.43 -9.10
CA ILE A 232 -7.74 -14.56 -9.90
C ILE A 232 -7.15 -15.61 -8.97
N SER A 233 -7.43 -16.88 -9.25
CA SER A 233 -7.11 -17.98 -8.37
C SER A 233 -6.47 -19.14 -9.11
N PHE A 234 -5.39 -19.66 -8.52
CA PHE A 234 -4.94 -21.02 -8.75
C PHE A 234 -5.61 -21.93 -7.73
N THR A 235 -6.30 -22.97 -8.19
CA THR A 235 -7.06 -23.88 -7.32
C THR A 235 -6.72 -25.33 -7.62
N VAL A 236 -6.36 -26.06 -6.57
CA VAL A 236 -6.33 -27.52 -6.55
C VAL A 236 -7.41 -28.05 -5.61
N TYR A 237 -8.15 -29.05 -6.08
CA TYR A 237 -9.30 -29.61 -5.38
C TYR A 237 -9.35 -31.12 -5.59
N GLU A 238 -9.55 -31.89 -4.52
CA GLU A 238 -9.58 -33.36 -4.54
C GLU A 238 -10.90 -33.93 -4.01
N GLY A 239 -12.04 -33.46 -4.54
CA GLY A 239 -13.36 -33.98 -4.18
C GLY A 239 -13.90 -33.57 -2.80
N ASN A 240 -13.12 -32.89 -1.96
CA ASN A 240 -13.57 -32.27 -0.71
C ASN A 240 -13.08 -30.82 -0.61
N TRP A 241 -14.00 -29.87 -0.42
CA TRP A 241 -13.66 -28.43 -0.49
C TRP A 241 -12.88 -27.98 0.73
N ALA A 242 -13.04 -28.69 1.86
CA ALA A 242 -12.25 -28.45 3.06
C ALA A 242 -10.74 -28.73 2.86
N ASP A 243 -10.40 -29.55 1.87
CA ASP A 243 -9.02 -29.92 1.53
C ASP A 243 -8.51 -29.15 0.29
N ALA A 244 -9.32 -28.27 -0.29
CA ALA A 244 -8.91 -27.49 -1.45
C ALA A 244 -7.78 -26.53 -1.07
N ALA A 245 -6.72 -26.52 -1.87
CA ALA A 245 -5.69 -25.50 -1.78
C ALA A 245 -5.99 -24.44 -2.84
N GLN A 246 -6.18 -23.19 -2.39
CA GLN A 246 -6.41 -22.06 -3.28
C GLN A 246 -5.40 -20.95 -2.98
N VAL A 247 -4.77 -20.46 -4.04
CA VAL A 247 -3.91 -19.29 -4.00
C VAL A 247 -4.62 -18.18 -4.76
N ASN A 248 -5.00 -17.12 -4.06
CA ASN A 248 -5.76 -16.01 -4.60
C ASN A 248 -4.86 -14.77 -4.74
N THR A 249 -4.88 -14.17 -5.92
CA THR A 249 -4.38 -12.81 -6.13
C THR A 249 -5.57 -11.88 -6.20
N ASN A 250 -5.67 -10.96 -5.24
CA ASN A 250 -6.70 -9.91 -5.28
C ASN A 250 -6.31 -8.90 -6.37
N VAL A 251 -7.06 -8.92 -7.45
CA VAL A 251 -6.98 -7.97 -8.56
C VAL A 251 -8.41 -7.55 -8.79
N ARG A 252 -8.80 -6.30 -8.50
CA ARG A 252 -10.14 -5.80 -8.86
C ARG A 252 -10.17 -5.19 -10.25
N THR A 253 -9.01 -4.71 -10.72
CA THR A 253 -8.83 -4.21 -12.07
C THR A 253 -7.64 -4.91 -12.70
N ILE A 254 -7.92 -5.63 -13.77
CA ILE A 254 -6.93 -6.01 -14.77
C ILE A 254 -7.30 -5.20 -16.00
N ASP A 255 -6.32 -4.51 -16.56
CA ASP A 255 -6.49 -3.76 -17.79
C ASP A 255 -6.98 -4.71 -18.90
N VAL A 256 -8.12 -4.35 -19.48
CA VAL A 256 -8.63 -5.06 -20.65
C VAL A 256 -7.77 -4.72 -21.86
N ASN A 257 -7.59 -5.70 -22.75
CA ASN A 257 -6.77 -5.59 -23.96
C ASN A 257 -5.29 -5.29 -23.70
N LYS A 258 -4.79 -5.51 -22.47
CA LYS A 258 -3.37 -5.46 -22.13
C LYS A 258 -2.85 -6.88 -21.80
N PRO A 259 -1.73 -7.33 -22.39
CA PRO A 259 -1.12 -8.60 -22.02
C PRO A 259 -0.54 -8.57 -20.61
N ILE A 260 -0.75 -9.66 -19.87
CA ILE A 260 -0.20 -9.89 -18.53
C ILE A 260 0.50 -11.23 -18.52
N HIS A 261 1.74 -11.26 -18.02
CA HIS A 261 2.47 -12.50 -17.80
C HIS A 261 2.02 -13.13 -16.47
N PHE A 262 1.57 -14.38 -16.51
CA PHE A 262 1.30 -15.17 -15.31
C PHE A 262 2.28 -16.33 -15.22
N ALA A 263 2.79 -16.57 -14.02
CA ALA A 263 3.51 -17.80 -13.68
C ALA A 263 2.89 -18.44 -12.43
N ILE A 264 2.81 -19.77 -12.41
CA ILE A 264 2.35 -20.54 -11.25
C ILE A 264 3.39 -21.60 -10.96
N THR A 265 4.01 -21.56 -9.77
CA THR A 265 4.89 -22.64 -9.29
C THR A 265 4.15 -23.50 -8.29
N TYR A 266 4.42 -24.80 -8.28
CA TYR A 266 3.81 -25.72 -7.33
C TYR A 266 4.74 -26.89 -7.01
N SER A 267 4.71 -27.35 -5.76
CA SER A 267 5.50 -28.48 -5.27
C SER A 267 4.79 -29.16 -4.12
N LYS A 268 4.53 -30.45 -4.29
CA LYS A 268 4.00 -31.32 -3.26
C LYS A 268 5.01 -31.59 -2.16
N LEU A 269 6.28 -31.77 -2.52
CA LEU A 269 7.37 -32.01 -1.57
C LEU A 269 7.48 -30.84 -0.58
N ASN A 270 7.42 -29.62 -1.10
CA ASN A 270 7.48 -28.40 -0.28
C ASN A 270 6.09 -27.96 0.23
N ASN A 271 5.04 -28.71 -0.11
CA ASN A 271 3.64 -28.41 0.22
C ASN A 271 3.24 -26.96 -0.11
N LYS A 272 3.68 -26.45 -1.27
CA LYS A 272 3.64 -25.02 -1.59
C LYS A 272 3.28 -24.75 -3.05
N SER A 273 2.52 -23.68 -3.28
CA SER A 273 2.31 -23.08 -4.59
C SER A 273 2.42 -21.56 -4.51
N ASN A 274 2.81 -20.93 -5.60
CA ASN A 274 2.92 -19.48 -5.73
C ASN A 274 2.33 -19.02 -7.05
N VAL A 275 1.73 -17.84 -7.07
CA VAL A 275 1.29 -17.16 -8.28
C VAL A 275 2.11 -15.89 -8.44
N TYR A 276 2.55 -15.65 -9.67
CA TYR A 276 3.28 -14.47 -10.09
C TYR A 276 2.52 -13.76 -11.19
N MET A 277 2.61 -12.44 -11.18
CA MET A 277 2.05 -11.57 -12.20
C MET A 277 3.12 -10.58 -12.64
N ASN A 278 3.41 -10.52 -13.95
CA ASN A 278 4.46 -9.67 -14.53
C ASN A 278 5.82 -9.85 -13.83
N GLY A 279 6.18 -11.10 -13.52
CA GLY A 279 7.46 -11.45 -12.89
C GLY A 279 7.53 -11.24 -11.36
N PHE A 280 6.46 -10.75 -10.73
CA PHE A 280 6.41 -10.51 -9.27
C PHE A 280 5.49 -11.50 -8.58
N LYS A 281 5.93 -12.06 -7.46
CA LYS A 281 5.16 -13.01 -6.66
C LYS A 281 4.00 -12.27 -5.99
N THR A 282 2.76 -12.56 -6.37
CA THR A 282 1.58 -11.86 -5.83
C THR A 282 0.91 -12.62 -4.70
N SER A 283 1.10 -13.95 -4.64
CA SER A 283 0.47 -14.79 -3.61
C SER A 283 1.15 -16.15 -3.50
N SER A 284 1.03 -16.75 -2.32
CA SER A 284 1.53 -18.08 -2.00
C SER A 284 0.48 -18.85 -1.22
N GLY A 285 0.54 -20.17 -1.27
CA GLY A 285 -0.31 -21.02 -0.44
C GLY A 285 0.15 -22.46 -0.43
N ARG A 286 -0.66 -23.31 0.21
CA ARG A 286 -0.40 -24.74 0.29
C ARG A 286 -0.55 -25.39 -1.10
N TYR A 287 0.17 -26.48 -1.33
CA TYR A 287 -0.07 -27.37 -2.46
C TYR A 287 -0.05 -28.83 -2.02
N ASP A 288 -1.20 -29.49 -2.08
CA ASP A 288 -1.33 -30.92 -1.83
C ASP A 288 -2.31 -31.51 -2.84
N PHE A 289 -1.76 -32.13 -3.88
CA PHE A 289 -2.53 -32.75 -4.96
C PHE A 289 -1.97 -34.16 -5.22
N ASN A 290 -2.85 -35.14 -5.16
CA ASN A 290 -2.63 -36.58 -5.21
C ASN A 290 -3.38 -37.27 -6.38
N SER A 291 -4.16 -36.52 -7.15
CA SER A 291 -4.96 -37.05 -8.26
C SER A 291 -4.07 -37.67 -9.36
N PRO A 292 -4.38 -38.89 -9.86
CA PRO A 292 -3.60 -39.55 -10.90
C PRO A 292 -3.74 -38.87 -12.29
N LEU A 293 -2.68 -38.92 -13.10
CA LEU A 293 -2.60 -38.40 -14.48
C LEU A 293 -3.42 -39.21 -15.50
N ASN A 294 -4.74 -39.27 -15.35
CA ASN A 294 -5.61 -39.90 -16.34
C ASN A 294 -6.74 -38.93 -16.68
N GLU A 295 -6.53 -37.98 -17.61
CA GLU A 295 -7.58 -37.21 -18.32
C GLU A 295 -6.95 -36.18 -19.29
N THR A 296 -7.66 -35.08 -19.57
CA THR A 296 -7.31 -34.03 -20.52
C THR A 296 -6.86 -32.74 -19.83
N PHE A 297 -6.07 -31.92 -20.52
CA PHE A 297 -5.70 -30.56 -20.11
C PHE A 297 -6.31 -29.54 -21.07
N ILE A 298 -7.18 -28.67 -20.56
CA ILE A 298 -7.90 -27.66 -21.35
C ILE A 298 -7.20 -26.31 -21.18
N ILE A 299 -6.92 -25.64 -22.29
CA ILE A 299 -6.34 -24.29 -22.33
C ILE A 299 -7.26 -23.36 -23.13
N GLY A 300 -7.43 -22.13 -22.66
CA GLY A 300 -8.12 -21.05 -23.37
C GLY A 300 -9.51 -20.68 -22.82
N ASN A 301 -9.99 -19.52 -23.26
CA ASN A 301 -11.29 -18.95 -22.90
C ASN A 301 -11.79 -18.07 -24.06
N ASN A 302 -13.11 -17.99 -24.27
CA ASN A 302 -13.68 -17.17 -25.35
C ASN A 302 -13.54 -15.66 -25.14
N ASN A 303 -13.33 -15.23 -23.89
CA ASN A 303 -13.28 -13.83 -23.47
C ASN A 303 -11.86 -13.39 -23.06
N SER A 304 -10.85 -14.18 -23.42
CA SER A 304 -9.45 -13.84 -23.28
C SER A 304 -8.64 -14.29 -24.51
N ILE A 305 -7.37 -13.90 -24.53
CA ILE A 305 -6.37 -14.38 -25.50
C ILE A 305 -5.22 -14.96 -24.66
N ILE A 306 -4.83 -16.20 -24.94
CA ILE A 306 -3.67 -16.85 -24.34
C ILE A 306 -2.55 -16.92 -25.38
N ASP A 307 -1.36 -16.47 -25.01
CA ASP A 307 -0.17 -16.43 -25.84
C ASP A 307 1.01 -17.06 -25.06
N GLU A 308 1.92 -17.73 -25.77
CA GLU A 308 3.09 -18.43 -25.20
C GLU A 308 2.79 -19.28 -23.95
N PHE A 309 2.05 -20.39 -24.08
CA PHE A 309 1.72 -21.25 -22.93
C PHE A 309 2.78 -22.33 -22.72
N ARG A 310 3.47 -22.31 -21.57
CA ARG A 310 4.58 -23.19 -21.21
C ARG A 310 4.32 -23.94 -19.90
N VAL A 311 4.74 -25.21 -19.84
CA VAL A 311 4.78 -26.02 -18.61
C VAL A 311 6.18 -26.58 -18.42
N TYR A 312 6.71 -26.42 -17.21
CA TYR A 312 7.95 -27.01 -16.72
C TYR A 312 7.68 -28.08 -15.69
N ASN A 313 8.52 -29.12 -15.70
CA ASN A 313 8.61 -30.13 -14.64
C ASN A 313 9.52 -29.72 -13.47
N LYS A 314 9.91 -28.44 -13.39
CA LYS A 314 10.74 -27.84 -12.35
C LYS A 314 10.01 -26.67 -11.71
N VAL A 315 10.20 -26.48 -10.41
CA VAL A 315 9.84 -25.24 -9.70
C VAL A 315 10.88 -24.17 -10.05
N LEU A 316 10.50 -23.16 -10.83
CA LEU A 316 11.36 -22.02 -11.10
C LEU A 316 11.47 -21.11 -9.87
N SER A 317 12.62 -20.47 -9.69
CA SER A 317 12.82 -19.45 -8.67
C SER A 317 12.10 -18.14 -9.03
N SER A 318 11.98 -17.21 -8.09
CA SER A 318 11.37 -15.90 -8.36
C SER A 318 12.19 -15.10 -9.38
N GLU A 319 13.52 -15.27 -9.33
CA GLU A 319 14.50 -14.64 -10.21
C GLU A 319 14.42 -15.21 -11.63
N GLU A 320 14.26 -16.53 -11.77
CA GLU A 320 14.04 -17.18 -13.08
C GLU A 320 12.74 -16.67 -13.73
N ILE A 321 11.63 -16.62 -12.98
CA ILE A 321 10.33 -16.12 -13.48
C ILE A 321 10.40 -14.62 -13.84
N ARG A 322 11.09 -13.83 -13.02
CA ARG A 322 11.30 -12.40 -13.30
C ARG A 322 12.16 -12.21 -14.55
N PHE A 323 13.19 -13.03 -14.73
CA PHE A 323 14.04 -13.02 -15.92
C PHE A 323 13.21 -13.32 -17.19
N ASP A 324 12.34 -14.33 -17.14
CA ASP A 324 11.48 -14.69 -18.27
C ASP A 324 10.52 -13.57 -18.68
N TYR A 325 9.86 -12.93 -17.71
CA TYR A 325 9.02 -11.75 -17.98
C TYR A 325 9.83 -10.60 -18.59
N THR A 326 10.97 -10.25 -17.98
CA THR A 326 11.75 -9.05 -18.34
C THR A 326 12.51 -9.21 -19.66
N ARG A 327 12.72 -10.44 -20.14
CA ARG A 327 13.32 -10.69 -21.47
C ARG A 327 12.45 -10.13 -22.60
N GLY A 328 11.13 -10.13 -22.43
CA GLY A 328 10.19 -9.55 -23.39
C GLY A 328 10.24 -10.19 -24.78
N ILE A 329 10.52 -11.49 -24.88
CA ILE A 329 10.53 -12.27 -26.14
C ILE A 329 9.83 -13.64 -25.92
N PRO A 330 9.37 -14.32 -26.98
CA PRO A 330 8.78 -15.66 -26.91
C PRO A 330 9.67 -16.67 -26.19
N PHE A 331 9.08 -17.71 -25.61
CA PHE A 331 9.82 -18.84 -25.05
C PHE A 331 10.54 -19.60 -26.17
N SER A 332 11.63 -20.31 -25.87
CA SER A 332 12.12 -21.37 -26.79
C SER A 332 11.60 -22.72 -26.34
N ASP A 333 11.63 -23.69 -27.25
CA ASP A 333 11.29 -25.09 -26.99
C ASP A 333 11.85 -25.56 -25.65
N ASN A 334 13.13 -25.24 -25.39
CA ASN A 334 13.76 -25.43 -24.11
C ASN A 334 14.58 -24.21 -23.70
N ASP A 335 14.18 -23.63 -22.57
CA ASP A 335 14.93 -22.61 -21.86
C ASP A 335 15.63 -23.29 -20.66
N ILE A 336 16.97 -23.26 -20.64
CA ILE A 336 17.84 -23.97 -19.70
C ILE A 336 18.56 -22.98 -18.79
N TYR A 337 18.31 -23.05 -17.48
CA TYR A 337 18.87 -22.11 -16.51
C TYR A 337 20.17 -22.62 -15.89
N PHE A 338 21.09 -21.69 -15.63
CA PHE A 338 22.25 -21.84 -14.79
C PHE A 338 22.21 -20.77 -13.71
N THR A 339 22.19 -21.20 -12.45
CA THR A 339 21.92 -20.36 -11.28
C THR A 339 23.11 -20.28 -10.32
N GLN A 340 24.28 -20.82 -10.71
CA GLN A 340 25.49 -20.65 -9.89
C GLN A 340 26.11 -19.29 -10.23
N GLU A 341 26.78 -18.69 -9.25
CA GLU A 341 27.53 -17.46 -9.46
C GLU A 341 28.58 -17.63 -10.56
N VAL A 342 28.66 -16.62 -11.43
CA VAL A 342 29.70 -16.53 -12.46
C VAL A 342 30.36 -15.16 -12.41
N ASN A 343 31.66 -15.16 -12.68
CA ASN A 343 32.46 -13.97 -12.78
C ASN A 343 32.66 -13.59 -14.26
N GLN A 344 32.91 -12.31 -14.49
CA GLN A 344 33.38 -11.87 -15.81
C GLN A 344 34.65 -12.64 -16.20
N GLY A 345 34.66 -13.20 -17.41
CA GLY A 345 35.77 -14.00 -17.93
C GLY A 345 35.64 -15.50 -17.69
N ASP A 346 34.69 -15.94 -16.85
CA ASP A 346 34.39 -17.37 -16.72
C ASP A 346 33.96 -17.97 -18.06
N ILE A 347 34.31 -19.22 -18.30
CA ILE A 347 33.91 -19.95 -19.50
C ILE A 347 32.79 -20.90 -19.11
N LEU A 348 31.60 -20.65 -19.64
CA LEU A 348 30.44 -21.49 -19.46
C LEU A 348 30.17 -22.26 -20.74
N ALA A 349 29.98 -23.56 -20.63
CA ALA A 349 29.65 -24.44 -21.74
C ALA A 349 28.47 -25.36 -21.39
N ILE A 350 27.76 -25.80 -22.42
CA ILE A 350 26.74 -26.84 -22.34
C ILE A 350 27.19 -28.00 -23.21
N GLN A 351 27.15 -29.19 -22.64
CA GLN A 351 27.34 -30.45 -23.33
C GLN A 351 26.01 -31.20 -23.36
N ILE A 352 25.53 -31.58 -24.55
CA ILE A 352 24.39 -32.48 -24.69
C ILE A 352 24.89 -33.93 -24.70
N ASP A 353 24.25 -34.77 -23.89
CA ASP A 353 24.58 -36.17 -23.64
C ASP A 353 26.08 -36.38 -23.34
N GLN A 354 26.67 -37.52 -23.71
CA GLN A 354 28.13 -37.75 -23.58
C GLN A 354 28.90 -37.25 -24.82
N GLY A 355 28.36 -36.26 -25.53
CA GLY A 355 28.84 -35.76 -26.82
C GLY A 355 29.90 -34.66 -26.74
N LEU A 356 30.08 -33.90 -27.84
CA LEU A 356 30.92 -32.70 -27.87
C LEU A 356 30.21 -31.53 -27.16
N ILE A 357 30.98 -30.49 -26.79
CA ILE A 357 30.41 -29.23 -26.30
C ILE A 357 29.50 -28.64 -27.38
N SER A 358 28.23 -28.46 -27.05
CA SER A 358 27.19 -27.98 -27.95
C SER A 358 27.18 -26.46 -28.05
N SER A 359 27.53 -25.78 -26.95
CA SER A 359 27.71 -24.32 -26.91
C SER A 359 28.73 -23.96 -25.85
N GLN A 360 29.55 -22.95 -26.11
CA GLN A 360 30.50 -22.37 -25.14
C GLN A 360 30.51 -20.86 -25.26
N LYS A 361 30.56 -20.17 -24.13
CA LYS A 361 30.59 -18.72 -24.07
C LYS A 361 31.47 -18.25 -22.92
N THR A 362 32.33 -17.28 -23.19
CA THR A 362 32.98 -16.50 -22.15
C THR A 362 31.96 -15.51 -21.59
N ILE A 363 31.75 -15.54 -20.28
CA ILE A 363 30.83 -14.67 -19.59
C ILE A 363 31.34 -13.23 -19.67
N LEU A 364 30.60 -12.41 -20.42
CA LEU A 364 30.78 -10.98 -20.46
C LEU A 364 29.70 -10.36 -19.57
N GLN A 365 30.10 -9.88 -18.38
CA GLN A 365 29.18 -9.08 -17.56
C GLN A 365 28.94 -7.75 -18.25
N LYS A 366 27.75 -7.64 -18.82
CA LYS A 366 27.29 -6.48 -19.56
C LYS A 366 26.60 -5.55 -18.58
N LYS A 367 27.32 -4.51 -18.16
CA LYS A 367 26.78 -3.51 -17.24
C LYS A 367 26.16 -2.37 -18.05
N ILE A 368 24.86 -2.19 -17.87
CA ILE A 368 24.29 -0.86 -17.97
C ILE A 368 24.43 -0.31 -16.55
N ASP A 369 25.07 0.85 -16.40
CA ASP A 369 25.00 1.57 -15.14
C ASP A 369 23.54 1.96 -14.94
N SER A 370 22.82 1.09 -14.23
CA SER A 370 21.38 1.21 -14.04
C SER A 370 21.07 2.61 -13.52
N PRO A 371 19.97 3.26 -13.92
CA PRO A 371 19.53 4.45 -13.22
C PRO A 371 19.50 4.11 -11.72
N ILE A 372 20.35 4.82 -10.97
CA ILE A 372 20.90 4.37 -9.68
C ILE A 372 19.80 4.21 -8.62
N ASN A 373 18.58 4.68 -8.89
CA ASN A 373 17.55 4.81 -7.88
C ASN A 373 16.19 4.27 -8.34
N TYR A 374 15.61 3.33 -7.59
CA TYR A 374 14.18 2.98 -7.74
C TYR A 374 13.29 4.10 -7.23
N ILE A 375 13.74 4.85 -6.22
CA ILE A 375 13.01 5.99 -5.67
C ILE A 375 13.76 7.27 -6.02
N ILE A 376 13.07 8.22 -6.63
CA ILE A 376 13.63 9.53 -6.99
C ILE A 376 12.86 10.66 -6.33
N PRO A 377 13.46 11.86 -6.20
CA PRO A 377 12.77 13.03 -5.68
C PRO A 377 11.58 13.42 -6.58
N TYR A 378 10.68 14.22 -6.02
CA TYR A 378 9.57 14.82 -6.76
C TYR A 378 10.08 15.57 -7.99
N THR A 379 9.54 15.25 -9.16
CA THR A 379 9.90 15.84 -10.46
C THR A 379 8.78 15.63 -11.46
N ASP A 380 8.62 16.58 -12.39
CA ASP A 380 7.66 16.49 -13.51
C ASP A 380 8.26 15.72 -14.69
N ASN A 381 9.57 15.44 -14.67
CA ASN A 381 10.27 14.73 -15.74
C ASN A 381 11.28 13.74 -15.17
N LEU A 382 11.24 12.49 -15.65
CA LEU A 382 12.32 11.52 -15.45
C LEU A 382 13.44 11.86 -16.42
N GLU A 383 14.60 12.22 -15.88
CA GLU A 383 15.83 12.26 -16.63
C GLU A 383 16.79 11.20 -16.10
N PHE A 384 17.29 10.36 -16.99
CA PHE A 384 18.31 9.39 -16.62
C PHE A 384 19.28 9.20 -17.77
N ASN A 385 20.53 9.12 -17.38
CA ASN A 385 21.64 8.83 -18.25
C ASN A 385 22.20 7.48 -17.86
N PHE A 386 22.51 6.66 -18.84
CA PHE A 386 23.18 5.38 -18.61
C PHE A 386 24.24 5.15 -19.68
N THR A 387 25.19 4.28 -19.34
CA THR A 387 26.27 3.90 -20.23
C THR A 387 26.30 2.41 -20.47
N THR A 388 26.71 2.02 -21.67
CA THR A 388 26.98 0.63 -22.06
C THR A 388 28.49 0.42 -22.19
N SER A 389 28.94 -0.82 -22.00
CA SER A 389 30.37 -1.17 -22.14
C SER A 389 30.90 -1.13 -23.57
N SER A 390 30.02 -1.08 -24.57
CA SER A 390 30.33 -0.95 -26.00
C SER A 390 29.25 -0.14 -26.73
N PRO A 391 29.55 0.46 -27.90
CA PRO A 391 28.55 1.22 -28.67
C PRO A 391 27.37 0.33 -29.09
N LEU A 392 26.15 0.69 -28.67
CA LEU A 392 24.92 -0.04 -28.95
C LEU A 392 23.78 0.92 -29.34
N ILE A 393 22.78 0.41 -30.06
CA ILE A 393 21.50 1.11 -30.23
C ILE A 393 20.60 0.64 -29.10
N CYS A 394 20.00 1.58 -28.37
CA CYS A 394 19.07 1.28 -27.30
C CYS A 394 17.66 1.78 -27.62
N ALA A 395 16.68 1.14 -27.01
CA ALA A 395 15.27 1.49 -27.09
C ALA A 395 14.65 1.39 -25.70
N TYR A 396 13.51 2.04 -25.49
CA TYR A 396 12.80 2.01 -24.23
C TYR A 396 11.28 1.90 -24.39
N GLY A 397 10.63 1.47 -23.33
CA GLY A 397 9.17 1.39 -23.21
C GLY A 397 8.75 1.25 -21.75
N GLU A 398 7.46 1.11 -21.51
CA GLU A 398 6.89 0.93 -20.17
C GLU A 398 6.79 -0.56 -19.76
N GLU A 399 6.89 -1.47 -20.72
CA GLU A 399 6.76 -2.91 -20.50
C GLU A 399 7.85 -3.66 -21.27
N PRO A 400 8.29 -4.84 -20.80
CA PRO A 400 9.16 -5.72 -21.57
C PRO A 400 8.54 -6.06 -22.92
N ASP A 401 9.25 -5.82 -24.02
CA ASP A 401 8.77 -6.09 -25.37
C ASP A 401 9.92 -6.35 -26.37
N LEU A 402 9.54 -6.81 -27.57
CA LEU A 402 10.43 -6.93 -28.71
C LEU A 402 11.07 -5.57 -29.01
N PHE A 403 12.36 -5.55 -29.33
CA PHE A 403 13.11 -4.31 -29.60
C PHE A 403 12.42 -3.44 -30.68
N SER A 404 11.81 -4.07 -31.68
CA SER A 404 11.08 -3.41 -32.77
C SER A 404 9.78 -2.71 -32.34
N LYS A 405 9.23 -3.03 -31.16
CA LYS A 405 8.02 -2.42 -30.58
C LYS A 405 8.35 -1.29 -29.59
N LEU A 406 9.64 -1.09 -29.27
CA LEU A 406 10.10 -0.06 -28.34
C LEU A 406 10.44 1.25 -29.05
N THR A 407 10.48 2.33 -28.27
CA THR A 407 10.89 3.65 -28.75
C THR A 407 12.41 3.71 -28.82
N ILE A 408 12.98 3.87 -30.01
CA ILE A 408 14.43 3.99 -30.23
C ILE A 408 14.97 5.26 -29.56
N LEU A 409 16.03 5.13 -28.78
CA LEU A 409 16.72 6.23 -28.10
C LEU A 409 17.71 6.94 -29.01
N ASP A 410 18.60 6.17 -29.62
CA ASP A 410 19.69 6.69 -30.44
C ASP A 410 19.55 6.15 -31.85
N LEU A 411 19.59 7.03 -32.85
CA LEU A 411 19.57 6.62 -34.26
C LEU A 411 20.90 6.00 -34.72
N SER A 412 21.93 6.04 -33.88
CA SER A 412 23.26 5.49 -34.14
C SER A 412 23.84 4.85 -32.87
N PRO A 413 24.65 3.78 -32.99
CA PRO A 413 25.29 3.16 -31.83
C PRO A 413 26.08 4.16 -30.98
N SER A 414 25.82 4.16 -29.67
CA SER A 414 26.47 5.04 -28.68
C SER A 414 26.84 4.24 -27.43
N THR A 415 27.80 4.73 -26.65
CA THR A 415 28.09 4.21 -25.30
C THR A 415 27.39 4.98 -24.19
N THR A 416 26.74 6.11 -24.53
CA THR A 416 26.07 7.01 -23.59
C THR A 416 24.70 7.32 -24.14
N HIS A 417 23.69 7.10 -23.30
CA HIS A 417 22.29 7.18 -23.65
C HIS A 417 21.59 8.12 -22.67
N LYS A 418 20.67 8.94 -23.18
CA LYS A 418 19.83 9.81 -22.36
C LYS A 418 18.37 9.53 -22.68
N ILE A 419 17.55 9.42 -21.64
CA ILE A 419 16.10 9.40 -21.79
C ILE A 419 15.52 10.56 -20.98
N GLN A 420 14.51 11.20 -21.55
CA GLN A 420 13.66 12.18 -20.89
C GLN A 420 12.21 11.76 -21.06
N ILE A 421 11.49 11.58 -19.96
CA ILE A 421 10.10 11.15 -19.97
C ILE A 421 9.29 12.10 -19.08
N PRO A 422 8.21 12.73 -19.57
CA PRO A 422 7.30 13.49 -18.72
C PRO A 422 6.54 12.56 -17.78
N ILE A 423 6.39 12.96 -16.51
CA ILE A 423 5.70 12.18 -15.49
C ILE A 423 4.34 12.80 -15.23
N PRO A 424 3.25 12.06 -15.46
CA PRO A 424 1.93 12.44 -14.95
C PRO A 424 1.91 12.59 -13.42
N ASP A 425 1.30 13.68 -12.94
CA ASP A 425 1.14 14.00 -11.51
C ASP A 425 0.42 12.92 -10.68
N THR A 426 -0.32 12.01 -11.34
CA THR A 426 -1.17 11.01 -10.70
C THR A 426 -0.55 9.61 -10.61
N LEU A 427 0.70 9.43 -11.07
CA LEU A 427 1.30 8.10 -11.14
C LEU A 427 1.75 7.59 -9.77
N ASN A 428 1.38 6.34 -9.48
CA ASN A 428 1.91 5.60 -8.35
C ASN A 428 3.39 5.26 -8.57
N TYR A 429 3.76 4.73 -9.73
CA TYR A 429 5.14 4.51 -10.17
C TYR A 429 5.20 4.56 -11.69
N TYR A 430 6.39 4.76 -12.26
CA TYR A 430 6.63 4.74 -13.70
C TYR A 430 7.51 3.53 -14.06
N PRO A 431 6.97 2.51 -14.76
CA PRO A 431 7.78 1.40 -15.22
C PRO A 431 8.65 1.84 -16.40
N ILE A 432 9.89 1.38 -16.39
CA ILE A 432 10.83 1.59 -17.48
C ILE A 432 11.48 0.28 -17.87
N TYR A 433 11.34 -0.02 -19.15
CA TYR A 433 12.06 -1.05 -19.84
C TYR A 433 13.07 -0.41 -20.79
N ILE A 434 14.34 -0.78 -20.70
CA ILE A 434 15.39 -0.40 -21.65
C ILE A 434 15.87 -1.69 -22.29
N LYS A 435 16.02 -1.73 -23.60
CA LYS A 435 16.63 -2.84 -24.34
C LYS A 435 17.70 -2.30 -25.27
N CYS A 436 18.88 -2.93 -25.31
CA CYS A 436 20.01 -2.48 -26.12
C CYS A 436 20.55 -3.61 -27.00
N GLY A 437 20.85 -3.28 -28.26
CA GLY A 437 21.19 -4.27 -29.26
C GLY A 437 20.02 -5.19 -29.61
N SER A 438 20.25 -6.14 -30.49
CA SER A 438 19.15 -6.89 -31.11
C SER A 438 18.45 -7.89 -30.20
N ASP A 439 19.06 -8.49 -29.15
CA ASP A 439 18.28 -9.37 -28.24
C ASP A 439 18.85 -9.77 -26.85
N ASP A 440 19.96 -9.17 -26.37
CA ASP A 440 20.67 -9.73 -25.19
C ASP A 440 20.84 -8.79 -23.98
N TYR A 441 20.49 -7.50 -24.09
CA TYR A 441 20.63 -6.54 -22.99
C TYR A 441 19.31 -5.88 -22.68
N PHE A 442 18.87 -5.93 -21.43
CA PHE A 442 17.70 -5.19 -21.00
C PHE A 442 17.77 -4.79 -19.53
N ILE A 443 17.08 -3.70 -19.17
CA ILE A 443 16.77 -3.31 -17.80
C ILE A 443 15.26 -3.22 -17.70
N TYR A 444 14.67 -3.76 -16.62
CA TYR A 444 13.33 -3.38 -16.20
C TYR A 444 13.34 -2.86 -14.77
N LYS A 445 12.81 -1.65 -14.56
CA LYS A 445 12.66 -1.04 -13.25
C LYS A 445 11.32 -0.33 -13.13
N ARG A 446 10.74 -0.32 -11.92
CA ARG A 446 9.61 0.56 -11.59
C ARG A 446 10.14 1.70 -10.76
N ILE A 447 10.14 2.89 -11.34
CA ILE A 447 10.65 4.10 -10.70
C ILE A 447 9.51 4.74 -9.93
N ARG A 448 9.67 4.83 -8.61
CA ARG A 448 8.82 5.59 -7.71
C ARG A 448 9.28 7.04 -7.66
N VAL A 449 8.39 7.94 -8.03
CA VAL A 449 8.56 9.37 -7.76
C VAL A 449 8.01 9.64 -6.37
N LEU A 450 8.80 10.29 -5.53
CA LEU A 450 8.29 10.76 -4.24
C LEU A 450 7.24 11.86 -4.48
N PRO A 451 6.14 11.87 -3.70
CA PRO A 451 5.19 12.98 -3.75
C PRO A 451 5.87 14.30 -3.34
N GLU A 452 5.24 15.42 -3.68
CA GLU A 452 5.64 16.71 -3.13
C GLU A 452 5.48 16.69 -1.60
N ILE A 453 6.59 16.83 -0.86
CA ILE A 453 6.57 16.88 0.60
C ILE A 453 6.48 18.33 1.02
N LYS A 454 5.25 18.77 1.27
CA LYS A 454 4.96 20.15 1.69
C LYS A 454 5.58 20.45 3.06
N ASN A 455 6.12 21.65 3.21
CA ASN A 455 6.62 22.15 4.50
C ASN A 455 5.58 22.95 5.29
N THR A 456 4.30 22.73 5.00
CA THR A 456 3.17 23.35 5.70
C THR A 456 2.72 22.53 6.90
N PHE A 457 2.21 23.18 7.94
CA PHE A 457 1.82 22.54 9.20
C PHE A 457 0.32 22.70 9.49
N PRO A 458 -0.32 21.76 10.19
CA PRO A 458 0.27 20.57 10.82
C PRO A 458 0.61 19.45 9.83
N LYS A 459 1.60 18.62 10.20
CA LYS A 459 1.94 17.36 9.53
C LYS A 459 1.38 16.21 10.37
N ILE A 460 0.53 15.38 9.79
CA ILE A 460 -0.11 14.26 10.48
C ILE A 460 0.25 12.94 9.82
N ALA A 461 0.47 11.93 10.64
CA ALA A 461 0.76 10.58 10.22
C ALA A 461 -0.19 9.58 10.88
N ASN A 462 -0.23 8.37 10.33
CA ASN A 462 -0.87 7.25 10.99
C ASN A 462 -0.06 5.97 10.81
N PHE A 463 0.01 5.20 11.89
CA PHE A 463 0.51 3.85 11.88
C PHE A 463 -0.65 2.85 11.92
N LYS A 464 -0.91 2.21 10.78
CA LYS A 464 -1.94 1.17 10.69
C LYS A 464 -1.40 -0.17 11.19
N TRP A 465 -1.60 -0.44 12.48
CA TRP A 465 -1.39 -1.76 13.07
C TRP A 465 -2.60 -2.70 12.86
N GLY A 466 -2.37 -4.01 13.01
CA GLY A 466 -3.45 -5.00 13.12
C GLY A 466 -4.17 -5.31 11.81
N ASN A 467 -5.52 -5.23 11.81
CA ASN A 467 -6.37 -5.74 10.72
C ASN A 467 -6.11 -5.11 9.34
N ASN A 468 -6.46 -5.87 8.29
CA ASN A 468 -6.42 -5.39 6.90
C ASN A 468 -7.36 -4.19 6.70
N ILE A 469 -6.89 -3.16 6.00
CA ILE A 469 -7.69 -2.06 5.49
C ILE A 469 -8.68 -2.66 4.50
N ASN A 470 -9.97 -2.42 4.71
CA ASN A 470 -10.98 -2.90 3.79
C ASN A 470 -10.98 -2.03 2.52
N TYR A 471 -10.35 -2.52 1.46
CA TYR A 471 -10.32 -1.85 0.15
C TYR A 471 -11.72 -1.63 -0.48
N SER A 472 -12.78 -2.25 0.05
CA SER A 472 -14.16 -2.04 -0.41
C SER A 472 -14.90 -0.95 0.39
N SER A 473 -14.32 -0.45 1.49
CA SER A 473 -14.91 0.57 2.34
C SER A 473 -14.42 1.95 1.92
N SER A 474 -15.25 2.71 1.22
CA SER A 474 -14.93 4.10 0.83
C SER A 474 -14.60 4.96 2.05
N GLU A 475 -15.34 4.82 3.15
CA GLU A 475 -15.10 5.55 4.39
C GLU A 475 -13.73 5.25 5.01
N GLU A 476 -13.29 3.99 4.97
CA GLU A 476 -11.98 3.60 5.50
C GLU A 476 -10.83 4.09 4.61
N LEU A 477 -10.99 3.98 3.30
CA LEU A 477 -10.03 4.52 2.33
C LEU A 477 -9.91 6.04 2.44
N GLU A 478 -11.05 6.74 2.55
CA GLU A 478 -11.09 8.19 2.73
C GLU A 478 -10.41 8.59 4.05
N TYR A 479 -10.67 7.89 5.15
CA TYR A 479 -10.01 8.14 6.43
C TYR A 479 -8.48 8.07 6.31
N TYR A 480 -7.93 6.97 5.77
CA TYR A 480 -6.48 6.81 5.66
C TYR A 480 -5.86 7.74 4.60
N SER A 481 -6.63 8.18 3.61
CA SER A 481 -6.15 9.15 2.60
C SER A 481 -5.95 10.56 3.15
N ARG A 482 -6.49 10.91 4.33
CA ARG A 482 -6.35 12.26 4.91
C ARG A 482 -4.97 12.53 5.49
N PHE A 483 -4.18 11.50 5.77
CA PHE A 483 -2.85 11.65 6.38
C PHE A 483 -1.80 12.05 5.35
N ASN A 484 -0.74 12.73 5.83
CA ASN A 484 0.42 13.05 5.00
C ASN A 484 1.38 11.85 4.88
N LEU A 485 1.45 11.04 5.94
CA LEU A 485 2.27 9.83 6.03
C LEU A 485 1.45 8.68 6.60
N LEU A 486 1.51 7.52 5.95
CA LEU A 486 0.87 6.29 6.39
C LEU A 486 1.92 5.17 6.43
N SER A 487 2.17 4.63 7.61
CA SER A 487 2.95 3.41 7.76
C SER A 487 2.01 2.24 7.97
N ILE A 488 2.26 1.11 7.32
CA ILE A 488 1.38 -0.04 7.40
C ILE A 488 2.10 -1.31 7.88
N SER A 489 1.40 -2.04 8.75
CA SER A 489 1.86 -3.32 9.28
C SER A 489 1.75 -4.46 8.26
N LYS A 490 2.33 -5.60 8.61
CA LYS A 490 2.50 -6.80 7.78
C LYS A 490 1.23 -7.28 7.06
N SER A 491 0.08 -7.22 7.72
CA SER A 491 -1.21 -7.69 7.19
C SER A 491 -1.69 -6.84 5.99
N ASN A 492 -1.36 -5.55 6.00
CA ASN A 492 -1.74 -4.58 4.97
C ASN A 492 -0.76 -4.57 3.80
N GLN A 493 0.47 -5.06 3.99
CA GLN A 493 1.46 -5.18 2.93
C GLN A 493 1.01 -6.14 1.82
N ILE A 494 0.13 -7.10 2.13
CA ILE A 494 -0.48 -8.01 1.15
C ILE A 494 -1.81 -7.49 0.57
N GLN A 495 -2.14 -6.21 0.79
CA GLN A 495 -3.36 -5.55 0.29
C GLN A 495 -3.03 -4.37 -0.64
N PRO A 496 -2.32 -4.58 -1.76
CA PRO A 496 -1.87 -3.49 -2.63
C PRO A 496 -3.03 -2.63 -3.15
N GLU A 497 -4.20 -3.22 -3.40
CA GLU A 497 -5.41 -2.51 -3.85
C GLU A 497 -5.86 -1.40 -2.89
N ALA A 498 -5.80 -1.64 -1.57
CA ALA A 498 -6.18 -0.63 -0.58
C ALA A 498 -5.26 0.59 -0.69
N LEU A 499 -3.96 0.35 -0.86
CA LEU A 499 -2.94 1.39 -0.94
C LEU A 499 -3.03 2.18 -2.26
N LEU A 500 -3.33 1.50 -3.37
CA LEU A 500 -3.59 2.16 -4.65
C LEU A 500 -4.76 3.14 -4.53
N ARG A 501 -5.88 2.71 -3.97
CA ARG A 501 -7.07 3.58 -3.79
C ARG A 501 -6.83 4.73 -2.82
N ILE A 502 -6.08 4.50 -1.74
CA ILE A 502 -5.67 5.59 -0.83
C ILE A 502 -4.88 6.66 -1.59
N ARG A 503 -4.01 6.26 -2.52
CA ARG A 503 -3.24 7.19 -3.36
C ARG A 503 -4.07 7.88 -4.44
N GLU A 504 -5.08 7.21 -4.99
CA GLU A 504 -6.03 7.86 -5.90
C GLU A 504 -6.75 9.02 -5.20
N LEU A 505 -7.11 8.84 -3.92
CA LEU A 505 -7.74 9.87 -3.09
C LEU A 505 -6.74 10.93 -2.60
N ASN A 506 -5.49 10.55 -2.35
CA ASN A 506 -4.41 11.46 -1.97
C ASN A 506 -3.10 11.10 -2.69
N PRO A 507 -2.81 11.71 -3.85
CA PRO A 507 -1.60 11.42 -4.60
C PRO A 507 -0.31 11.85 -3.87
N ASN A 508 -0.44 12.76 -2.89
CA ASN A 508 0.67 13.30 -2.12
C ASN A 508 1.02 12.51 -0.85
N ILE A 509 0.31 11.40 -0.57
CA ILE A 509 0.57 10.59 0.63
C ILE A 509 1.91 9.83 0.53
N ILE A 510 2.68 9.87 1.61
CA ILE A 510 3.85 9.01 1.81
C ILE A 510 3.37 7.69 2.40
N ILE A 511 3.68 6.56 1.76
CA ILE A 511 3.39 5.22 2.31
C ILE A 511 4.69 4.47 2.57
N LEU A 512 4.87 4.05 3.83
CA LEU A 512 6.02 3.28 4.29
C LEU A 512 5.62 1.85 4.66
N SER A 513 6.51 0.90 4.39
CA SER A 513 6.34 -0.47 4.86
C SER A 513 7.05 -0.68 6.19
N TYR A 514 6.34 -1.24 7.18
CA TYR A 514 6.95 -1.71 8.42
C TYR A 514 7.84 -2.94 8.19
N VAL A 515 9.09 -2.90 8.66
CA VAL A 515 10.04 -4.02 8.63
C VAL A 515 10.77 -4.05 9.96
N THR A 516 10.94 -5.23 10.57
CA THR A 516 11.81 -5.36 11.75
C THR A 516 13.27 -5.39 11.28
N ALA A 517 14.13 -4.51 11.79
CA ALA A 517 15.53 -4.43 11.39
C ALA A 517 16.37 -5.65 11.81
N ILE A 518 15.87 -6.44 12.77
CA ILE A 518 16.64 -7.47 13.48
C ILE A 518 16.20 -8.90 13.12
N GLY A 519 15.36 -9.07 12.10
CA GLY A 519 14.86 -10.38 11.69
C GLY A 519 13.42 -10.32 11.20
N TYR A 520 12.62 -11.32 11.56
CA TYR A 520 11.24 -11.46 11.10
C TYR A 520 10.32 -12.01 12.17
N GLN A 521 9.02 -11.82 11.97
CA GLN A 521 7.98 -12.37 12.84
C GLN A 521 7.36 -13.61 12.21
N ASN A 522 7.52 -14.76 12.88
CA ASN A 522 7.02 -16.07 12.47
C ASN A 522 5.57 -16.29 12.92
N TYR A 523 4.64 -15.60 12.26
CA TYR A 523 3.22 -15.89 12.39
C TYR A 523 2.79 -16.78 11.22
N THR A 524 2.19 -17.94 11.51
CA THR A 524 1.81 -18.99 10.55
C THR A 524 0.78 -18.55 9.50
N GLU A 525 0.22 -17.33 9.60
CA GLU A 525 -0.89 -16.84 8.79
C GLU A 525 -0.52 -15.64 7.87
N TYR A 526 0.71 -15.11 7.95
CA TYR A 526 1.06 -13.85 7.26
C TYR A 526 2.20 -14.00 6.24
N PHE A 527 1.85 -13.79 4.96
CA PHE A 527 2.65 -14.10 3.77
C PHE A 527 3.74 -13.09 3.39
N SER A 528 3.68 -11.84 3.87
CA SER A 528 4.52 -10.72 3.40
C SER A 528 6.04 -10.88 3.62
N PHE A 529 6.48 -11.85 4.43
CA PHE A 529 7.90 -12.15 4.62
C PHE A 529 8.30 -13.55 4.16
N SER A 530 7.48 -14.26 3.39
CA SER A 530 7.87 -15.61 2.91
C SER A 530 9.15 -15.55 2.08
N GLY A 531 9.34 -14.49 1.29
CA GLY A 531 10.59 -14.25 0.53
C GLY A 531 11.81 -14.14 1.44
N LEU A 532 11.78 -13.26 2.44
CA LEU A 532 12.87 -13.12 3.42
C LEU A 532 13.14 -14.43 4.17
N ILE A 533 12.09 -15.12 4.64
CA ILE A 533 12.22 -16.37 5.39
C ILE A 533 12.90 -17.47 4.55
N GLU A 534 12.64 -17.51 3.25
CA GLU A 534 13.30 -18.44 2.32
C GLU A 534 14.80 -18.16 2.14
N ARG A 535 15.22 -16.90 2.30
CA ARG A 535 16.62 -16.46 2.16
C ARG A 535 17.43 -16.58 3.44
N ILE A 536 16.79 -16.57 4.61
CA ILE A 536 17.48 -16.66 5.90
C ILE A 536 17.97 -18.10 6.16
N THR A 537 19.29 -18.24 6.30
CA THR A 537 19.94 -19.50 6.65
C THR A 537 20.20 -19.61 8.16
N PRO A 538 20.41 -20.83 8.70
CA PRO A 538 20.66 -21.03 10.12
C PRO A 538 21.82 -20.21 10.71
N ASP A 539 22.87 -19.94 9.95
CA ASP A 539 24.06 -19.16 10.32
C ASP A 539 23.82 -17.64 10.41
N MET A 540 22.74 -17.14 9.80
CA MET A 540 22.31 -15.74 9.94
C MET A 540 21.57 -15.47 11.26
N LEU A 541 21.08 -16.52 11.92
CA LEU A 541 20.31 -16.37 13.16
C LEU A 541 21.21 -15.96 14.33
N MET A 542 20.69 -15.13 15.24
CA MET A 542 21.37 -14.84 16.49
C MET A 542 21.43 -16.11 17.34
N ARG A 543 22.64 -16.52 17.70
CA ARG A 543 22.90 -17.74 18.49
C ARG A 543 23.80 -17.44 19.68
N ASN A 544 23.83 -18.38 20.61
CA ASN A 544 24.92 -18.48 21.58
C ASN A 544 26.05 -19.37 21.05
N ALA A 545 27.17 -19.40 21.74
CA ALA A 545 28.36 -20.22 21.45
C ALA A 545 28.08 -21.74 21.40
N ALA A 546 26.96 -22.21 21.97
CA ALA A 546 26.51 -23.59 21.87
C ALA A 546 25.68 -23.86 20.59
N GLY A 547 25.51 -22.85 19.73
CA GLY A 547 24.73 -22.91 18.50
C GLY A 547 23.22 -22.82 18.70
N GLN A 548 22.73 -22.49 19.91
CA GLN A 548 21.29 -22.35 20.18
C GLN A 548 20.81 -20.96 19.79
N THR A 549 19.68 -20.86 19.10
CA THR A 549 19.07 -19.57 18.72
C THR A 549 18.64 -18.78 19.95
N ALA A 550 18.83 -17.46 19.93
CA ALA A 550 18.37 -16.53 20.95
C ALA A 550 16.91 -16.10 20.67
N PRO A 551 15.89 -16.65 21.36
CA PRO A 551 14.50 -16.23 21.14
C PRO A 551 14.23 -14.87 21.80
N ASN A 552 13.34 -14.05 21.25
CA ASN A 552 12.84 -12.90 22.00
C ASN A 552 11.91 -13.40 23.14
N PRO A 553 12.24 -13.18 24.43
CA PRO A 553 11.51 -13.77 25.54
C PRO A 553 10.13 -13.12 25.77
N ASN A 554 9.89 -11.92 25.24
CA ASN A 554 8.60 -11.22 25.37
C ASN A 554 7.74 -11.38 24.11
N PHE A 555 8.38 -11.63 22.96
CA PHE A 555 7.73 -11.85 21.67
C PHE A 555 8.24 -13.15 21.05
N PRO A 556 7.79 -14.32 21.53
CA PRO A 556 8.38 -15.62 21.17
C PRO A 556 8.27 -15.98 19.69
N ASN A 557 7.42 -15.29 18.92
CA ASN A 557 7.31 -15.46 17.48
C ASN A 557 8.34 -14.63 16.70
N ASN A 558 9.10 -13.74 17.33
CA ASN A 558 10.14 -12.97 16.67
C ASN A 558 11.40 -13.85 16.57
N VAL A 559 11.80 -14.11 15.33
CA VAL A 559 13.07 -14.76 15.01
C VAL A 559 14.11 -13.66 14.83
N VAL A 560 15.15 -13.70 15.66
CA VAL A 560 16.19 -12.67 15.70
C VAL A 560 17.42 -13.15 14.92
N CYS A 561 17.93 -12.29 14.06
CA CYS A 561 19.13 -12.47 13.27
C CYS A 561 20.30 -11.68 13.85
N ASN A 562 21.52 -12.05 13.50
CA ASN A 562 22.73 -11.39 13.97
C ASN A 562 23.15 -10.28 13.00
N LEU A 563 23.21 -9.03 13.49
CA LEU A 563 23.63 -7.86 12.70
C LEU A 563 25.14 -7.66 12.65
N TYR A 564 25.96 -8.54 13.24
CA TYR A 564 27.41 -8.44 13.11
C TYR A 564 27.82 -8.32 11.64
N THR A 565 28.74 -7.41 11.34
CA THR A 565 29.09 -7.07 9.95
C THR A 565 29.77 -8.21 9.18
N GLY A 566 30.24 -9.25 9.88
CA GLY A 566 30.71 -10.50 9.29
C GLY A 566 29.61 -11.52 8.99
N ASN A 567 28.35 -11.22 9.34
CA ASN A 567 27.18 -12.04 9.05
C ASN A 567 26.47 -11.54 7.78
N ALA A 568 25.91 -12.45 6.99
CA ALA A 568 25.25 -12.12 5.72
C ALA A 568 23.82 -11.56 5.88
N PHE A 569 23.29 -11.47 7.09
CA PHE A 569 21.90 -11.06 7.32
C PHE A 569 21.57 -9.65 6.80
N SER A 570 22.41 -8.65 7.07
CA SER A 570 22.16 -7.26 6.62
C SER A 570 22.07 -7.16 5.10
N GLU A 571 22.93 -7.88 4.38
CA GLU A 571 22.90 -8.00 2.91
C GLU A 571 21.58 -8.64 2.46
N THR A 572 21.25 -9.78 3.07
CA THR A 572 20.04 -10.55 2.73
C THR A 572 18.76 -9.75 2.94
N LEU A 573 18.67 -8.97 4.02
CA LEU A 573 17.52 -8.12 4.31
C LEU A 573 17.45 -6.93 3.33
N ALA A 574 18.59 -6.30 3.01
CA ALA A 574 18.63 -5.21 2.04
C ALA A 574 18.24 -5.68 0.62
N GLU A 575 18.66 -6.87 0.22
CA GLU A 575 18.24 -7.51 -1.04
C GLU A 575 16.75 -7.82 -1.06
N HIS A 576 16.21 -8.36 0.03
CA HIS A 576 14.76 -8.58 0.13
C HIS A 576 13.99 -7.27 0.00
N ILE A 577 14.44 -6.20 0.66
CA ILE A 577 13.81 -4.88 0.54
C ILE A 577 13.86 -4.38 -0.89
N GLU A 578 15.00 -4.46 -1.57
CA GLU A 578 15.12 -4.04 -2.97
C GLU A 578 14.19 -4.87 -3.87
N GLU A 579 14.37 -6.19 -3.87
CA GLU A 579 13.86 -7.09 -4.90
C GLU A 579 12.40 -7.49 -4.70
N ASP A 580 11.93 -7.57 -3.44
CA ASP A 580 10.59 -8.04 -3.10
C ASP A 580 9.68 -6.91 -2.62
N MET A 581 10.22 -5.72 -2.29
CA MET A 581 9.40 -4.59 -1.82
C MET A 581 9.52 -3.39 -2.74
N ILE A 582 10.69 -2.78 -2.84
CA ILE A 582 10.87 -1.48 -3.53
C ILE A 582 10.68 -1.61 -5.03
N GLN A 583 11.20 -2.68 -5.64
CA GLN A 583 11.06 -2.93 -7.08
C GLN A 583 9.60 -3.08 -7.54
N GLU A 584 8.66 -3.39 -6.64
CA GLU A 584 7.23 -3.47 -6.97
C GLU A 584 6.62 -2.09 -7.31
N GLY A 585 7.23 -1.00 -6.81
CA GLY A 585 6.80 0.39 -7.02
C GLY A 585 5.76 0.93 -6.03
N MET A 586 5.41 0.15 -5.00
CA MET A 586 4.32 0.50 -4.06
C MET A 586 4.75 1.47 -2.95
N TRP A 587 6.01 1.37 -2.52
CA TRP A 587 6.52 1.99 -1.30
C TRP A 587 7.32 3.26 -1.58
N ASN A 588 7.16 4.27 -0.72
CA ASN A 588 8.08 5.42 -0.70
C ASN A 588 9.33 5.14 0.14
N GLY A 589 9.29 4.09 0.97
CA GLY A 589 10.40 3.69 1.81
C GLY A 589 10.02 2.71 2.89
N ILE A 590 10.92 2.54 3.85
CA ILE A 590 10.86 1.54 4.91
C ILE A 590 10.82 2.25 6.26
N TRP A 591 9.93 1.76 7.12
CA TRP A 591 9.99 2.04 8.55
C TRP A 591 10.53 0.82 9.28
N PHE A 592 11.76 0.95 9.78
CA PHE A 592 12.47 -0.06 10.52
C PHE A 592 12.11 -0.04 12.01
N ASP A 593 11.62 -1.17 12.51
CA ASP A 593 11.42 -1.39 13.94
C ASP A 593 12.64 -2.06 14.59
N VAL A 594 12.83 -1.81 15.89
CA VAL A 594 13.97 -2.29 16.67
C VAL A 594 15.32 -1.84 16.08
N ALA A 595 15.38 -0.61 15.58
CA ALA A 595 16.58 -0.03 14.98
C ALA A 595 17.53 0.62 16.02
N GLY A 596 17.16 0.59 17.29
CA GLY A 596 17.98 1.13 18.38
C GLY A 596 19.21 0.30 18.71
N SER A 597 20.09 0.90 19.54
CA SER A 597 21.35 0.26 19.96
C SER A 597 21.21 -0.61 21.21
N SER A 598 19.99 -0.85 21.69
CA SER A 598 19.76 -1.53 22.96
C SER A 598 19.25 -2.95 22.75
N PHE A 599 19.59 -3.84 23.68
CA PHE A 599 19.22 -5.26 23.63
C PHE A 599 17.95 -5.54 24.44
N TRP A 600 16.98 -4.63 24.45
CA TRP A 600 15.76 -4.79 25.26
C TRP A 600 15.00 -6.08 24.92
N PHE A 601 15.09 -6.52 23.67
CA PHE A 601 14.49 -7.76 23.16
C PHE A 601 15.16 -9.04 23.68
N LEU A 602 16.23 -8.94 24.48
CA LEU A 602 16.87 -10.06 25.20
C LEU A 602 16.61 -10.01 26.72
N LYS A 603 15.90 -8.97 27.19
CA LYS A 603 15.53 -8.85 28.60
C LYS A 603 14.18 -9.49 28.87
N ASN A 604 14.05 -10.11 30.04
CA ASN A 604 12.74 -10.46 30.58
C ASN A 604 12.11 -9.19 31.20
N TYR A 605 10.92 -8.78 30.74
CA TYR A 605 10.29 -7.55 31.23
C TYR A 605 9.89 -7.59 32.71
N ILE A 606 9.68 -8.78 33.30
CA ILE A 606 9.32 -8.92 34.71
C ILE A 606 10.54 -8.71 35.60
N THR A 607 11.69 -9.29 35.23
CA THR A 607 12.91 -9.22 36.04
C THR A 607 13.83 -8.07 35.65
N ASN A 608 13.64 -7.48 34.46
CA ASN A 608 14.53 -6.51 33.82
C ASN A 608 15.98 -7.01 33.71
N GLN A 609 16.17 -8.33 33.62
CA GLN A 609 17.48 -8.96 33.45
C GLN A 609 17.61 -9.55 32.05
N TYR A 610 18.82 -9.52 31.51
CA TYR A 610 19.16 -10.31 30.34
C TYR A 610 19.05 -11.79 30.70
N VAL A 611 18.17 -12.50 30.00
CA VAL A 611 17.93 -13.93 30.22
C VAL A 611 18.59 -14.79 29.14
N ILE A 612 19.23 -14.15 28.16
CA ILE A 612 19.91 -14.77 27.03
C ILE A 612 21.28 -14.10 26.88
N THR A 613 22.30 -14.92 26.65
CA THR A 613 23.67 -14.49 26.38
C THR A 613 24.02 -14.90 24.94
N PRO A 614 23.90 -13.99 23.96
CA PRO A 614 24.26 -14.27 22.57
C PRO A 614 25.79 -14.39 22.43
N ASP A 615 26.23 -14.89 21.28
CA ASP A 615 27.58 -14.79 20.70
C ASP A 615 27.42 -13.87 19.47
N LEU A 616 27.54 -12.57 19.70
CA LEU A 616 27.23 -11.51 18.74
C LEU A 616 28.35 -11.38 17.72
N ASP A 617 29.61 -11.45 18.13
CA ASP A 617 30.75 -11.33 17.21
C ASP A 617 31.17 -12.65 16.53
N MET A 618 30.50 -13.75 16.89
CA MET A 618 30.67 -15.09 16.32
C MET A 618 32.07 -15.68 16.57
N ASP A 619 32.72 -15.30 17.68
CA ASP A 619 34.04 -15.80 18.08
C ASP A 619 33.98 -17.13 18.86
N GLY A 620 32.78 -17.64 19.15
CA GLY A 620 32.55 -18.84 19.94
C GLY A 620 32.47 -18.58 21.45
N ILE A 621 32.32 -17.32 21.88
CA ILE A 621 32.20 -16.90 23.28
C ILE A 621 30.93 -16.04 23.44
N ASN A 622 30.10 -16.38 24.42
CA ASN A 622 28.91 -15.57 24.70
C ASN A 622 29.28 -14.22 25.32
N GLU A 623 28.70 -13.13 24.84
CA GLU A 623 28.75 -11.84 25.54
C GLU A 623 27.89 -11.85 26.79
N ASN A 624 28.49 -11.41 27.89
CA ASN A 624 27.76 -11.16 29.12
C ASN A 624 27.17 -9.74 29.09
N LEU A 625 25.96 -9.59 28.55
CA LEU A 625 25.28 -8.28 28.45
C LEU A 625 24.99 -7.62 29.82
N SER A 626 25.14 -8.34 30.93
CA SER A 626 25.07 -7.76 32.29
C SER A 626 26.40 -7.16 32.76
N ASN A 627 27.51 -7.43 32.07
CA ASN A 627 28.80 -6.79 32.27
C ASN A 627 28.88 -5.50 31.41
N SER A 628 29.24 -4.37 32.02
CA SER A 628 29.25 -3.08 31.32
C SER A 628 30.28 -2.98 30.19
N VAL A 629 31.40 -3.69 30.28
CA VAL A 629 32.45 -3.70 29.24
C VAL A 629 31.99 -4.52 28.04
N ASP A 630 31.44 -5.71 28.27
CA ASP A 630 30.93 -6.57 27.20
C ASP A 630 29.69 -5.93 26.55
N LEU A 631 28.79 -5.33 27.34
CA LEU A 631 27.66 -4.58 26.82
C LEU A 631 28.09 -3.41 25.92
N ALA A 632 29.14 -2.67 26.28
CA ALA A 632 29.64 -1.56 25.46
C ALA A 632 30.22 -2.06 24.12
N LYS A 633 30.96 -3.17 24.13
CA LYS A 633 31.47 -3.81 22.90
C LYS A 633 30.32 -4.32 22.02
N ALA A 634 29.40 -5.08 22.60
CA ALA A 634 28.20 -5.59 21.94
C ALA A 634 27.38 -4.45 21.31
N THR A 635 27.20 -3.34 22.03
CA THR A 635 26.50 -2.15 21.53
C THR A 635 27.20 -1.57 20.31
N GLN A 636 28.54 -1.46 20.32
CA GLN A 636 29.28 -0.93 19.17
C GLN A 636 29.18 -1.84 17.94
N ILE A 637 29.24 -3.15 18.14
CA ILE A 637 29.05 -4.14 17.07
C ILE A 637 27.66 -4.00 16.46
N TRP A 638 26.64 -3.87 17.31
CA TRP A 638 25.26 -3.69 16.89
C TRP A 638 25.04 -2.39 16.10
N ILE A 639 25.62 -1.28 16.57
CA ILE A 639 25.58 0.02 15.87
C ILE A 639 26.21 -0.10 14.47
N ASN A 640 27.37 -0.75 14.36
CA ASN A 640 28.04 -0.94 13.07
C ASN A 640 27.18 -1.79 12.12
N GLY A 641 26.57 -2.85 12.64
CA GLY A 641 25.65 -3.71 11.90
C GLY A 641 24.40 -2.99 11.39
N MET A 642 23.78 -2.18 12.25
CA MET A 642 22.61 -1.37 11.87
C MET A 642 22.97 -0.34 10.80
N ASN A 643 24.13 0.31 10.91
CA ASN A 643 24.61 1.23 9.87
C ASN A 643 24.80 0.53 8.54
N GLN A 644 25.46 -0.63 8.55
CA GLN A 644 25.65 -1.43 7.33
C GLN A 644 24.30 -1.76 6.70
N LEU A 645 23.29 -2.16 7.49
CA LEU A 645 21.94 -2.42 6.97
C LEU A 645 21.34 -1.18 6.29
N MET A 646 21.42 0.00 6.89
CA MET A 646 20.89 1.24 6.30
C MET A 646 21.64 1.64 5.02
N ASP A 647 22.97 1.53 5.03
CA ASP A 647 23.83 1.84 3.88
C ASP A 647 23.53 0.91 2.71
N LEU A 648 23.49 -0.40 2.95
CA LEU A 648 23.14 -1.41 1.94
C LEU A 648 21.72 -1.21 1.40
N THR A 649 20.76 -0.87 2.28
CA THR A 649 19.38 -0.60 1.85
C THR A 649 19.34 0.58 0.88
N ARG A 650 20.07 1.66 1.14
CA ARG A 650 20.16 2.81 0.22
C ARG A 650 20.93 2.49 -1.06
N GLU A 651 22.03 1.76 -0.95
CA GLU A 651 22.85 1.34 -2.09
C GLU A 651 22.03 0.53 -3.09
N LYS A 652 21.25 -0.44 -2.59
CA LYS A 652 20.44 -1.35 -3.41
C LYS A 652 19.13 -0.73 -3.88
N SER A 653 18.37 -0.11 -2.98
CA SER A 653 17.04 0.43 -3.28
C SER A 653 17.03 1.84 -3.87
N GLY A 654 18.16 2.55 -3.81
CA GLY A 654 18.33 3.93 -4.28
C GLY A 654 18.42 4.95 -3.16
N ASN A 655 19.24 5.97 -3.36
CA ASN A 655 19.63 6.92 -2.32
C ASN A 655 18.48 7.76 -1.75
N ASN A 656 17.38 7.93 -2.50
CA ASN A 656 16.22 8.72 -2.06
C ASN A 656 15.14 7.88 -1.36
N ILE A 657 15.38 6.60 -1.11
CA ILE A 657 14.47 5.81 -0.27
C ILE A 657 14.28 6.49 1.08
N LEU A 658 13.03 6.58 1.55
CA LEU A 658 12.73 7.13 2.86
C LEU A 658 12.98 6.06 3.92
N LEU A 659 13.97 6.28 4.78
CA LEU A 659 14.24 5.39 5.91
C LEU A 659 13.79 6.03 7.20
N VAL A 660 12.78 5.44 7.85
CA VAL A 660 12.33 5.84 9.17
C VAL A 660 12.67 4.74 10.15
N ALA A 661 13.03 5.07 11.39
CA ALA A 661 13.45 4.05 12.34
C ALA A 661 12.89 4.29 13.74
N ASN A 662 12.31 3.24 14.34
CA ASN A 662 11.93 3.21 15.75
C ASN A 662 13.14 2.94 16.64
N ASP A 663 13.17 3.55 17.83
CA ASP A 663 14.26 3.46 18.80
C ASP A 663 15.64 3.91 18.28
N ALA A 664 15.74 4.51 17.09
CA ALA A 664 17.04 4.89 16.53
C ALA A 664 17.75 5.91 17.44
N ASP A 665 19.01 5.64 17.77
CA ASP A 665 19.75 6.41 18.78
C ASP A 665 21.07 7.01 18.25
N TYR A 666 21.52 6.56 17.07
CA TYR A 666 22.81 6.91 16.48
C TYR A 666 22.70 7.08 14.97
N ASN A 667 23.65 7.82 14.39
CA ASN A 667 23.79 8.02 12.94
C ASN A 667 22.47 8.47 12.30
N SER A 668 21.86 9.49 12.91
CA SER A 668 20.60 10.08 12.45
C SER A 668 20.65 10.50 10.98
N ASP A 669 21.84 10.82 10.47
CA ASP A 669 22.13 11.14 9.08
C ASP A 669 21.97 9.95 8.13
N ASN A 670 21.76 8.72 8.61
CA ASN A 670 21.35 7.57 7.78
C ASN A 670 19.84 7.51 7.53
N TYR A 671 19.06 8.23 8.33
CA TYR A 671 17.60 8.18 8.33
C TYR A 671 16.98 9.47 7.79
N ASN A 672 15.80 9.36 7.19
CA ASN A 672 14.92 10.48 6.90
C ASN A 672 14.08 10.85 8.12
N GLY A 673 13.85 9.91 9.04
CA GLY A 673 13.13 10.18 10.28
C GLY A 673 13.36 9.17 11.38
N LYS A 674 13.08 9.59 12.61
CA LYS A 674 12.88 8.72 13.77
C LYS A 674 11.39 8.63 14.12
N LEU A 675 10.93 7.42 14.47
CA LEU A 675 9.72 7.22 15.25
C LEU A 675 10.06 7.26 16.74
N TRP A 676 9.27 8.00 17.50
CA TRP A 676 9.22 7.84 18.95
C TRP A 676 7.90 7.15 19.36
N GLU A 677 8.01 6.00 20.03
CA GLU A 677 6.87 5.38 20.72
C GLU A 677 6.85 5.83 22.17
N GLY A 678 5.69 6.29 22.65
CA GLY A 678 5.51 6.37 24.10
C GLY A 678 4.46 7.33 24.62
N LYS A 679 4.46 7.41 25.96
CA LYS A 679 3.57 8.26 26.75
C LYS A 679 4.38 9.48 27.21
N LEU A 680 4.08 10.68 26.70
CA LEU A 680 4.76 11.94 27.10
C LEU A 680 4.70 12.25 28.62
N ASP A 681 3.84 11.56 29.37
CA ASP A 681 3.51 11.88 30.77
C ASP A 681 4.05 10.87 31.81
N SER A 682 4.51 9.68 31.41
CA SER A 682 4.97 8.66 32.37
C SER A 682 6.48 8.64 32.48
N ALA A 683 7.00 8.91 33.68
CA ALA A 683 8.39 8.65 34.06
C ALA A 683 8.74 7.14 34.15
N GLU A 684 7.80 6.24 33.79
CA GLU A 684 7.89 4.81 34.04
C GLU A 684 8.09 4.01 32.73
N SER A 685 9.35 3.66 32.48
CA SER A 685 9.84 2.39 31.89
C SER A 685 9.28 1.92 30.53
N GLY A 686 9.82 2.48 29.45
CA GLY A 686 9.83 1.94 28.08
C GLY A 686 10.97 2.61 27.31
N ALA A 687 11.51 1.99 26.28
CA ALA A 687 12.85 2.27 25.75
C ALA A 687 13.08 3.71 25.21
N ASP A 688 12.02 4.49 24.93
CA ASP A 688 12.07 5.89 24.48
C ASP A 688 11.33 6.90 25.40
N ASN A 689 10.94 6.49 26.62
CA ASN A 689 10.00 7.22 27.49
C ASN A 689 10.63 8.33 28.36
N GLY A 690 10.83 9.52 27.80
CA GLY A 690 11.14 10.71 28.58
C GLY A 690 9.97 11.71 28.69
N PRO A 691 9.80 12.45 29.80
CA PRO A 691 8.89 13.60 29.87
C PRO A 691 9.20 14.64 28.78
N VAL A 692 8.27 15.50 28.36
CA VAL A 692 8.50 16.57 27.33
C VAL A 692 9.78 17.41 27.50
N GLU A 693 10.35 17.45 28.71
CA GLU A 693 11.68 18.00 28.96
C GLU A 693 12.82 17.31 28.18
N THR A 694 12.68 16.05 27.76
CA THR A 694 13.65 15.32 26.93
C THR A 694 13.38 15.47 25.43
N PHE A 695 12.10 15.61 25.02
CA PHE A 695 11.74 15.70 23.61
C PHE A 695 12.01 17.09 23.01
N MET A 696 11.84 18.16 23.78
CA MET A 696 11.97 19.54 23.27
C MET A 696 13.36 20.17 23.50
N ARG A 697 14.22 19.58 24.34
CA ARG A 697 15.52 20.16 24.67
C ARG A 697 16.63 19.65 23.74
N TYR A 698 17.19 20.57 22.96
CA TYR A 698 18.39 20.32 22.17
C TYR A 698 19.62 20.20 23.09
N SER A 699 20.36 19.09 23.02
CA SER A 699 21.65 18.91 23.71
C SER A 699 22.45 17.77 23.07
N ASP A 700 23.76 17.95 22.97
CA ASP A 700 24.76 17.02 22.39
C ASP A 700 25.26 15.95 23.40
N THR A 701 24.63 15.87 24.57
CA THR A 701 24.93 14.86 25.59
C THR A 701 24.18 13.55 25.33
N THR A 702 24.74 12.41 25.78
CA THR A 702 24.24 11.04 25.55
C THR A 702 22.78 10.77 25.95
N TYR A 703 22.15 11.64 26.74
CA TYR A 703 20.77 11.50 27.20
C TYR A 703 19.74 12.28 26.34
N LEU A 704 20.19 13.13 25.38
CA LEU A 704 19.32 14.09 24.65
C LEU A 704 19.49 14.11 23.11
N ILE A 705 20.33 13.20 22.57
CA ILE A 705 20.36 12.81 21.14
C ILE A 705 18.98 12.30 20.66
N ARG A 706 18.03 12.09 21.58
CA ARG A 706 16.65 11.63 21.30
C ARG A 706 15.64 12.75 21.11
N SER A 707 16.03 14.02 21.23
CA SER A 707 15.09 15.15 21.12
C SER A 707 14.61 15.38 19.68
N PHE A 708 13.38 15.91 19.52
CA PHE A 708 12.83 16.23 18.21
C PHE A 708 13.70 17.27 17.47
N PRO A 709 14.16 18.38 18.09
CA PRO A 709 14.98 19.36 17.38
C PRO A 709 16.34 18.81 16.94
N TYR A 710 16.94 17.89 17.70
CA TYR A 710 18.17 17.21 17.28
C TYR A 710 17.93 16.42 15.99
N TRP A 711 16.97 15.49 16.00
CA TRP A 711 16.68 14.65 14.83
C TRP A 711 16.20 15.46 13.63
N GLN A 712 15.41 16.50 13.85
CA GLN A 712 14.99 17.40 12.79
C GLN A 712 16.19 18.10 12.13
N GLY A 713 17.22 18.46 12.90
CA GLY A 713 18.43 19.10 12.39
C GLY A 713 19.48 18.16 11.80
N THR A 714 19.41 16.85 12.06
CA THR A 714 20.46 15.89 11.68
C THR A 714 20.03 14.77 10.73
N THR A 715 18.72 14.54 10.56
CA THR A 715 18.20 13.56 9.58
C THR A 715 18.36 14.05 8.16
N LYS A 716 18.32 13.12 7.20
CA LYS A 716 18.30 13.44 5.77
C LYS A 716 16.99 14.09 5.37
N SER A 717 17.08 15.07 4.48
CA SER A 717 15.93 15.57 3.74
C SER A 717 15.46 14.52 2.71
N PRO A 718 14.15 14.36 2.48
CA PRO A 718 13.05 15.01 3.20
C PRO A 718 12.88 14.44 4.61
N HIS A 719 12.58 15.30 5.59
CA HIS A 719 12.43 14.91 6.99
C HIS A 719 11.05 14.26 7.22
N THR A 720 11.08 13.06 7.81
CA THR A 720 9.89 12.24 8.13
C THR A 720 9.93 11.77 9.59
N ASN A 721 10.49 12.58 10.49
CA ASN A 721 10.42 12.38 11.92
C ASN A 721 8.95 12.37 12.37
N TRP A 722 8.54 11.41 13.19
CA TRP A 722 7.15 11.26 13.62
C TRP A 722 7.03 10.75 15.06
N ASN A 723 6.02 11.25 15.75
CA ASN A 723 5.74 10.95 17.15
C ASN A 723 4.48 10.10 17.24
N LEU A 724 4.63 8.81 17.59
CA LEU A 724 3.51 7.92 17.88
C LEU A 724 3.10 8.08 19.34
N PHE A 725 2.10 8.92 19.54
CA PHE A 725 1.70 9.37 20.86
C PHE A 725 0.60 8.52 21.45
N THR A 726 0.90 7.74 22.49
CA THR A 726 -0.13 6.91 23.14
C THR A 726 -1.07 7.78 23.99
N ASN A 727 -2.35 7.80 23.67
CA ASN A 727 -3.42 8.42 24.47
C ASN A 727 -4.19 7.34 25.25
N THR A 728 -4.05 7.33 26.57
CA THR A 728 -4.68 6.31 27.42
C THR A 728 -6.04 6.73 27.99
N TYR A 729 -6.48 7.98 27.74
CA TYR A 729 -7.75 8.48 28.25
C TYR A 729 -8.83 8.25 27.21
N ASN A 730 -9.91 7.58 27.58
CA ASN A 730 -11.05 7.40 26.70
C ASN A 730 -11.78 8.75 26.46
N PRO A 731 -12.07 9.14 25.21
CA PRO A 731 -12.69 10.43 24.89
C PRO A 731 -14.11 10.59 25.43
N ILE A 732 -14.84 9.50 25.66
CA ILE A 732 -16.21 9.51 26.20
C ILE A 732 -16.18 9.67 27.72
N THR A 733 -15.31 8.93 28.41
CA THR A 733 -15.26 8.91 29.88
C THR A 733 -14.44 10.05 30.45
N TYR A 734 -13.38 10.48 29.76
CA TYR A 734 -12.43 11.50 30.22
C TYR A 734 -12.11 12.53 29.12
N PRO A 735 -13.11 13.18 28.49
CA PRO A 735 -12.92 14.06 27.33
C PRO A 735 -11.90 15.16 27.60
N THR A 736 -11.98 15.83 28.75
CA THR A 736 -11.07 16.92 29.10
C THR A 736 -9.60 16.46 29.13
N TYR A 737 -9.32 15.31 29.73
CA TYR A 737 -7.95 14.78 29.81
C TYR A 737 -7.49 14.23 28.46
N HIS A 738 -8.39 13.59 27.71
CA HIS A 738 -8.12 13.07 26.39
C HIS A 738 -7.69 14.17 25.41
N TYR A 739 -8.50 15.23 25.23
CA TYR A 739 -8.18 16.32 24.30
C TYR A 739 -7.01 17.18 24.76
N LYS A 740 -6.87 17.41 26.07
CA LYS A 740 -5.70 18.08 26.64
C LYS A 740 -4.41 17.34 26.32
N ARG A 741 -4.43 16.02 26.51
CA ARG A 741 -3.28 15.16 26.24
C ARG A 741 -2.96 15.14 24.74
N HIS A 742 -3.95 15.06 23.88
CA HIS A 742 -3.79 15.21 22.43
C HIS A 742 -3.11 16.53 22.07
N ARG A 743 -3.67 17.68 22.47
CA ARG A 743 -3.12 19.01 22.18
C ARG A 743 -1.69 19.17 22.67
N PHE A 744 -1.36 18.58 23.81
CA PHE A 744 0.01 18.59 24.33
C PHE A 744 1.00 17.91 23.36
N GLY A 745 0.69 16.68 22.92
CA GLY A 745 1.50 15.96 21.95
C GLY A 745 1.51 16.62 20.58
N PHE A 746 0.37 17.11 20.11
CA PHE A 746 0.21 17.74 18.80
C PHE A 746 0.95 19.07 18.71
N ALA A 747 0.83 19.93 19.71
CA ALA A 747 1.58 21.19 19.76
C ALA A 747 3.09 20.96 19.86
N ALA A 748 3.54 19.95 20.62
CA ALA A 748 4.95 19.56 20.66
C ALA A 748 5.47 19.09 19.30
N SER A 749 4.66 18.31 18.58
CA SER A 749 4.96 17.86 17.22
C SER A 749 5.09 19.03 16.25
N ILE A 750 4.12 19.96 16.23
CA ILE A 750 4.13 21.13 15.33
C ILE A 750 5.32 22.05 15.62
N ILE A 751 5.55 22.38 16.89
CA ILE A 751 6.69 23.25 17.27
C ILE A 751 8.01 22.61 16.83
N SER A 752 8.12 21.29 16.86
CA SER A 752 9.35 20.58 16.47
C SER A 752 9.39 20.14 15.02
N GLU A 753 8.38 20.52 14.22
CA GLU A 753 8.27 20.18 12.81
C GLU A 753 8.19 18.67 12.49
N VAL A 754 7.77 17.86 13.45
CA VAL A 754 7.63 16.40 13.29
C VAL A 754 6.17 16.04 13.01
N TYR A 755 5.95 14.91 12.32
CA TYR A 755 4.62 14.38 12.10
C TYR A 755 4.00 13.93 13.43
N HIS A 756 2.70 14.15 13.59
CA HIS A 756 1.95 13.68 14.75
C HIS A 756 1.11 12.46 14.40
N ASP A 757 1.18 11.43 15.23
CA ASP A 757 0.32 10.25 15.19
C ASP A 757 -0.18 9.95 16.61
N VAL A 758 -1.38 9.39 16.74
CA VAL A 758 -1.98 9.06 18.03
C VAL A 758 -2.32 7.58 18.06
N GLU A 759 -1.85 6.90 19.10
CA GLU A 759 -2.20 5.52 19.39
C GLU A 759 -3.16 5.43 20.59
N PHE A 760 -4.33 4.84 20.41
CA PHE A 760 -5.23 4.56 21.52
C PHE A 760 -4.98 3.16 22.09
N SER A 761 -4.38 3.07 23.29
CA SER A 761 -4.07 1.78 23.90
C SER A 761 -5.34 1.09 24.43
N THR A 762 -5.79 0.00 23.79
CA THR A 762 -6.39 -1.20 24.42
C THR A 762 -7.12 -2.13 23.45
N THR A 763 -7.33 -1.75 22.18
CA THR A 763 -7.94 -2.67 21.20
C THR A 763 -7.11 -2.74 19.92
N GLU A 764 -6.95 -3.96 19.38
CA GLU A 764 -6.25 -4.22 18.10
C GLU A 764 -6.94 -3.57 16.87
N ASN A 765 -8.05 -2.86 17.11
CA ASN A 765 -8.80 -2.09 16.11
C ASN A 765 -8.44 -0.62 16.05
N GLY A 766 -7.49 -0.13 16.87
CA GLY A 766 -6.87 1.21 16.77
C GLY A 766 -7.83 2.25 16.22
N ASP A 767 -8.78 2.66 17.06
CA ASP A 767 -9.96 3.45 16.66
C ASP A 767 -9.54 4.62 15.76
N LYS A 768 -10.33 4.87 14.71
CA LYS A 768 -10.17 5.97 13.75
C LYS A 768 -10.35 7.32 14.46
N GLU A 769 -9.37 7.73 15.26
CA GLU A 769 -9.41 8.98 16.02
C GLU A 769 -9.11 10.17 15.10
N TRP A 770 -9.99 11.16 15.18
CA TRP A 770 -9.87 12.39 14.43
C TRP A 770 -10.04 13.58 15.37
N TYR A 771 -9.18 14.58 15.22
CA TYR A 771 -9.15 15.75 16.09
C TYR A 771 -9.46 17.03 15.30
N ASP A 772 -10.19 17.94 15.92
CA ASP A 772 -10.58 19.23 15.34
C ASP A 772 -9.37 20.02 14.80
N GLU A 773 -8.22 19.87 15.45
CA GLU A 773 -6.99 20.61 15.14
C GLU A 773 -6.21 20.06 13.94
N TYR A 774 -6.58 18.90 13.38
CA TYR A 774 -5.87 18.27 12.25
C TYR A 774 -6.07 19.00 10.93
N LEU A 775 -7.31 19.39 10.65
CA LEU A 775 -7.69 20.08 9.43
C LEU A 775 -8.63 21.21 9.79
N VAL A 776 -8.18 22.45 9.55
CA VAL A 776 -8.93 23.66 9.92
C VAL A 776 -8.99 24.57 8.71
N ASP A 777 -10.20 24.97 8.33
CA ASP A 777 -10.37 26.04 7.35
C ASP A 777 -9.82 27.35 7.93
N ILE A 778 -8.76 27.87 7.33
CA ILE A 778 -8.05 29.07 7.80
C ILE A 778 -8.97 30.29 7.90
N TYR A 779 -9.99 30.40 7.06
CA TYR A 779 -10.84 31.59 7.00
C TYR A 779 -11.92 31.55 8.08
N THR A 780 -12.60 30.42 8.19
CA THR A 780 -13.71 30.27 9.16
C THR A 780 -13.22 29.85 10.55
N ALA A 781 -11.98 29.37 10.66
CA ALA A 781 -11.42 28.70 11.84
C ALA A 781 -12.18 27.41 12.25
N ASN A 782 -13.07 26.90 11.40
CA ASN A 782 -13.82 25.67 11.68
C ASN A 782 -12.99 24.43 11.30
N PRO A 783 -13.07 23.34 12.08
CA PRO A 783 -12.59 22.04 11.66
C PRO A 783 -13.27 21.59 10.37
N THR A 784 -12.54 20.88 9.52
CA THR A 784 -13.04 20.36 8.24
C THR A 784 -12.48 18.96 7.96
N LEU A 785 -13.15 18.18 7.11
CA LEU A 785 -12.61 16.93 6.57
C LEU A 785 -12.06 17.11 5.14
N ASN A 786 -12.28 18.28 4.53
CA ASN A 786 -11.77 18.58 3.21
C ASN A 786 -10.28 18.95 3.31
N THR A 787 -9.41 18.03 2.88
CA THR A 787 -7.95 18.20 2.88
C THR A 787 -7.49 19.39 2.03
N SER A 788 -8.21 19.74 0.97
CA SER A 788 -7.88 20.90 0.13
C SER A 788 -8.15 22.24 0.83
N LEU A 789 -9.02 22.25 1.84
CA LEU A 789 -9.31 23.45 2.64
C LEU A 789 -8.50 23.50 3.93
N GLY A 790 -8.31 22.36 4.59
CA GLY A 790 -7.80 22.31 5.96
C GLY A 790 -6.37 21.82 6.12
N SER A 791 -5.74 21.19 5.12
CA SER A 791 -4.41 20.61 5.30
C SER A 791 -3.33 21.70 5.29
N GLY A 792 -2.37 21.61 6.22
CA GLY A 792 -1.27 22.58 6.26
C GLY A 792 -1.69 24.01 6.60
N TYR A 793 -2.82 24.21 7.29
CA TYR A 793 -3.46 25.50 7.49
C TYR A 793 -2.60 26.57 8.19
N LEU A 794 -1.60 26.19 8.99
CA LEU A 794 -0.65 27.13 9.60
C LEU A 794 0.36 27.71 8.58
N GLY A 795 0.52 27.05 7.43
CA GLY A 795 1.54 27.38 6.44
C GLY A 795 2.94 26.96 6.89
N GLU A 796 3.95 27.61 6.33
CA GLU A 796 5.35 27.37 6.68
C GLU A 796 5.76 28.04 8.01
N PRO A 797 6.75 27.49 8.72
CA PRO A 797 7.32 28.14 9.90
C PRO A 797 8.04 29.42 9.49
N ILE A 798 7.85 30.51 10.26
CA ILE A 798 8.52 31.80 10.02
C ILE A 798 9.45 32.19 11.17
N SER A 799 9.50 31.37 12.21
CA SER A 799 10.44 31.53 13.32
C SER A 799 11.09 30.19 13.68
N GLU A 800 12.28 30.28 14.26
CA GLU A 800 12.87 29.17 14.99
C GLU A 800 12.01 28.77 16.20
N THR A 801 12.18 27.54 16.66
CA THR A 801 11.58 27.06 17.91
C THR A 801 12.23 27.78 19.09
N LYS A 802 11.40 28.42 19.94
CA LYS A 802 11.88 29.19 21.09
C LYS A 802 11.34 28.64 22.41
N GLU A 803 12.25 28.30 23.34
CA GLU A 803 11.90 28.18 24.76
C GLU A 803 11.78 29.60 25.32
N PHE A 804 10.56 30.07 25.54
CA PHE A 804 10.31 31.40 26.09
C PHE A 804 10.71 31.46 27.57
N GLU A 805 10.51 30.34 28.26
CA GLU A 805 10.58 30.18 29.70
C GLU A 805 10.77 28.67 29.97
N ASN A 806 11.30 28.26 31.12
CA ASN A 806 11.59 26.83 31.37
C ASN A 806 10.35 25.93 31.10
N LEU A 807 10.45 25.01 30.13
CA LEU A 807 9.38 24.13 29.64
C LEU A 807 8.17 24.83 29.00
N VAL A 808 8.35 26.04 28.50
CA VAL A 808 7.32 26.86 27.86
C VAL A 808 7.83 27.26 26.48
N TRP A 809 7.17 26.78 25.44
CA TRP A 809 7.66 26.86 24.06
C TRP A 809 6.68 27.62 23.17
N VAL A 810 7.23 28.29 22.16
CA VAL A 810 6.47 29.01 21.14
C VAL A 810 7.13 28.84 19.78
N LYS A 811 6.29 28.77 18.73
CA LYS A 811 6.72 28.87 17.34
C LYS A 811 5.68 29.59 16.50
N GLU A 812 6.15 30.48 15.62
CA GLU A 812 5.33 31.22 14.68
C GLU A 812 5.34 30.59 13.29
N PHE A 813 4.17 30.66 12.65
CA PHE A 813 3.93 30.23 11.28
C PHE A 813 3.32 31.38 10.49
N GLN A 814 3.27 31.23 9.17
CA GLN A 814 2.66 32.20 8.26
C GLN A 814 1.25 32.58 8.71
N ASN A 815 0.40 31.59 9.00
CA ASN A 815 -1.02 31.81 9.29
C ASN A 815 -1.38 31.66 10.78
N GLY A 816 -0.40 31.47 11.67
CA GLY A 816 -0.71 31.22 13.08
C GLY A 816 0.49 31.13 14.00
N ILE A 817 0.21 30.75 15.25
CA ILE A 817 1.19 30.60 16.32
C ILE A 817 0.80 29.43 17.20
N VAL A 818 1.79 28.67 17.66
CA VAL A 818 1.61 27.52 18.53
C VAL A 818 2.34 27.75 19.84
N TYR A 819 1.64 27.52 20.95
CA TYR A 819 2.20 27.58 22.30
C TYR A 819 2.08 26.23 22.98
N LEU A 820 3.11 25.87 23.75
CA LEU A 820 3.17 24.62 24.50
C LEU A 820 3.60 24.90 25.94
N ASN A 821 2.81 24.45 26.90
CA ASN A 821 3.16 24.50 28.31
C ASN A 821 3.49 23.10 28.85
N GLY A 822 4.78 22.77 28.87
CA GLY A 822 5.33 21.55 29.43
C GLY A 822 5.48 21.53 30.96
N ARG A 823 5.10 22.60 31.67
CA ARG A 823 5.19 22.67 33.14
C ARG A 823 4.12 21.80 33.82
N THR A 824 4.30 21.55 35.10
CA THR A 824 3.29 20.95 35.99
C THR A 824 2.30 21.97 36.56
N SER A 825 2.47 23.26 36.23
CA SER A 825 1.56 24.35 36.56
C SER A 825 1.13 25.11 35.30
N SER A 826 0.03 25.86 35.37
CA SER A 826 -0.39 26.73 34.27
C SER A 826 0.61 27.87 34.05
N TYR A 827 0.63 28.41 32.83
CA TYR A 827 1.44 29.55 32.43
C TYR A 827 0.59 30.56 31.66
N THR A 828 0.83 31.85 31.88
CA THR A 828 0.13 32.92 31.17
C THR A 828 1.08 33.61 30.20
N PHE A 829 0.76 33.52 28.92
CA PHE A 829 1.46 34.19 27.83
C PHE A 829 0.89 35.59 27.62
N ASP A 830 1.77 36.54 27.34
CA ASP A 830 1.40 37.83 26.75
C ASP A 830 1.50 37.68 25.23
N LEU A 831 0.40 37.87 24.52
CA LEU A 831 0.29 37.49 23.10
C LEU A 831 0.87 38.56 22.16
N ASN A 832 1.09 39.79 22.64
CA ASN A 832 1.50 41.00 21.87
C ASN A 832 0.59 41.38 20.68
N ASN A 833 -0.17 40.44 20.13
CA ASN A 833 -1.11 40.54 19.02
C ASN A 833 -2.44 39.87 19.39
N THR A 834 -3.47 40.14 18.59
CA THR A 834 -4.75 39.44 18.66
C THR A 834 -4.77 38.32 17.63
N TYR A 835 -5.06 37.11 18.10
CA TYR A 835 -5.20 35.92 17.28
C TYR A 835 -6.66 35.44 17.29
N ARG A 836 -6.95 34.38 16.54
CA ARG A 836 -8.22 33.67 16.55
C ARG A 836 -8.03 32.27 17.14
N TYR A 837 -8.98 31.85 17.97
CA TYR A 837 -9.09 30.45 18.35
C TYR A 837 -9.65 29.64 17.19
N ILE A 838 -9.20 28.38 17.08
CA ILE A 838 -9.96 27.37 16.34
C ILE A 838 -11.37 27.28 16.95
N ASN A 839 -12.39 27.10 16.12
CA ASN A 839 -13.78 26.93 16.53
C ASN A 839 -14.13 25.44 16.64
N GLY A 840 -13.53 24.79 17.62
CA GLY A 840 -13.62 23.33 17.82
C GLY A 840 -14.92 22.90 18.49
N THR A 841 -15.35 21.69 18.17
CA THR A 841 -16.52 21.02 18.74
C THR A 841 -16.16 20.05 19.88
N GLN A 842 -14.95 19.49 19.85
CA GLN A 842 -14.45 18.48 20.79
C GLN A 842 -13.99 19.09 22.12
N SER A 843 -13.35 20.27 22.05
CA SER A 843 -12.86 21.00 23.23
C SER A 843 -13.21 22.50 23.14
N PRO A 844 -14.51 22.85 23.16
CA PRO A 844 -14.98 24.22 22.89
C PRO A 844 -14.60 25.24 23.96
N THR A 845 -14.03 24.83 25.10
CA THR A 845 -13.50 25.76 26.10
C THR A 845 -12.11 26.29 25.75
N VAL A 846 -11.32 25.48 25.03
CA VAL A 846 -9.98 25.83 24.56
C VAL A 846 -10.06 26.35 23.12
N ASN A 847 -10.75 25.61 22.26
CA ASN A 847 -11.01 25.97 20.86
C ASN A 847 -12.40 26.61 20.76
N LYS A 848 -12.56 27.78 21.37
CA LYS A 848 -13.85 28.46 21.53
C LYS A 848 -14.28 29.35 20.36
N GLY A 849 -13.47 29.42 19.29
CA GLY A 849 -13.63 30.40 18.22
C GLY A 849 -13.41 31.85 18.67
N GLY A 850 -13.55 32.79 17.72
CA GLY A 850 -13.42 34.23 17.99
C GLY A 850 -12.00 34.69 18.30
N LEU A 851 -11.86 35.95 18.74
CA LEU A 851 -10.58 36.61 18.97
C LEU A 851 -10.00 36.34 20.38
N THR A 852 -8.68 36.30 20.49
CA THR A 852 -7.98 36.20 21.78
C THR A 852 -8.01 37.52 22.56
N ALA A 853 -7.87 37.42 23.88
CA ALA A 853 -7.49 38.57 24.71
C ALA A 853 -6.00 38.92 24.48
N SER A 854 -5.51 39.96 25.15
CA SER A 854 -4.07 40.32 25.12
C SER A 854 -3.17 39.30 25.82
N SER A 855 -3.72 38.50 26.73
CA SER A 855 -3.02 37.42 27.40
C SER A 855 -3.81 36.11 27.36
N LEU A 856 -3.10 35.00 27.50
CA LEU A 856 -3.67 33.66 27.45
C LEU A 856 -3.04 32.75 28.49
N THR A 857 -3.87 32.19 29.36
CA THR A 857 -3.44 31.16 30.31
C THR A 857 -3.62 29.77 29.69
N ILE A 858 -2.53 29.01 29.62
CA ILE A 858 -2.51 27.61 29.19
C ILE A 858 -2.27 26.74 30.42
N ASP A 859 -3.08 25.69 30.59
CA ASP A 859 -2.95 24.74 31.68
C ASP A 859 -1.61 23.99 31.64
N SER A 860 -1.25 23.33 32.75
CA SER A 860 -0.09 22.44 32.81
C SER A 860 -0.24 21.29 31.81
N LYS A 861 0.83 20.93 31.09
CA LYS A 861 0.83 19.81 30.12
C LYS A 861 -0.30 19.96 29.08
N ASP A 862 -0.37 21.13 28.46
CA ASP A 862 -1.33 21.43 27.39
C ASP A 862 -0.62 22.26 26.30
N GLY A 863 -1.25 22.34 25.13
CA GLY A 863 -0.85 23.18 24.01
C GLY A 863 -2.05 23.90 23.43
N ILE A 864 -1.80 24.96 22.65
CA ILE A 864 -2.84 25.64 21.90
C ILE A 864 -2.31 26.13 20.56
N ILE A 865 -3.17 26.04 19.55
CA ILE A 865 -2.94 26.54 18.21
C ILE A 865 -3.86 27.73 18.01
N LEU A 866 -3.30 28.85 17.55
CA LEU A 866 -4.03 30.07 17.28
C LEU A 866 -3.77 30.51 15.85
N LEU A 867 -4.83 30.90 15.15
CA LEU A 867 -4.72 31.45 13.79
C LEU A 867 -4.48 32.96 13.87
N ARG A 868 -3.79 33.54 12.91
CA ARG A 868 -3.73 35.00 12.79
C ARG A 868 -5.13 35.57 12.51
N ALA A 869 -5.33 36.82 12.90
CA ALA A 869 -6.56 37.54 12.58
C ALA A 869 -6.70 37.70 11.06
N LEU A 870 -7.95 37.81 10.57
CA LEU A 870 -8.18 38.18 9.17
C LEU A 870 -7.82 39.65 8.98
N CYS A 871 -7.32 40.04 7.80
CA CYS A 871 -6.96 41.43 7.54
C CYS A 871 -8.17 42.38 7.62
N SER A 872 -9.36 41.91 7.23
CA SER A 872 -10.64 42.61 7.42
C SER A 872 -11.04 42.79 8.90
N ASN A 873 -10.45 42.03 9.83
CA ASN A 873 -10.72 42.12 11.27
C ASN A 873 -9.43 41.93 12.08
N ASN A 874 -8.49 42.87 11.90
CA ASN A 874 -7.13 42.84 12.48
C ASN A 874 -6.94 43.91 13.59
N PRO A 875 -7.51 43.71 14.80
CA PRO A 875 -7.51 44.74 15.85
C PRO A 875 -6.12 45.08 16.41
N SER A 876 -5.13 44.20 16.24
CA SER A 876 -3.75 44.45 16.66
C SER A 876 -2.87 45.06 15.58
N ASN A 877 -3.39 45.28 14.36
CA ASN A 877 -2.59 45.67 13.18
C ASN A 877 -1.42 44.71 12.90
N ASP A 878 -1.64 43.40 13.07
CA ASP A 878 -0.66 42.38 12.69
C ASP A 878 -0.39 42.45 11.18
N LEU A 879 0.84 42.77 10.78
CA LEU A 879 1.23 42.86 9.37
C LEU A 879 1.14 41.51 8.64
N ASN A 880 1.12 40.41 9.40
CA ASN A 880 0.99 39.06 8.88
C ASN A 880 -0.46 38.53 8.95
N CYS A 881 -1.47 39.40 9.07
CA CYS A 881 -2.87 38.97 9.04
C CYS A 881 -3.19 38.11 7.81
N ILE A 882 -4.18 37.23 7.94
CA ILE A 882 -4.64 36.37 6.85
C ILE A 882 -5.49 37.22 5.92
N SER A 883 -5.00 37.40 4.71
CA SER A 883 -5.72 38.03 3.59
C SER A 883 -6.78 37.09 3.02
N PHE A 884 -7.91 37.62 2.60
CA PHE A 884 -9.02 36.84 2.05
C PHE A 884 -9.61 37.55 0.84
N CYS A 885 -9.57 36.88 -0.30
CA CYS A 885 -10.18 37.43 -1.50
C CYS A 885 -11.71 37.41 -1.43
N GLY A 886 -12.32 38.57 -1.61
CA GLY A 886 -13.74 38.85 -1.55
C GLY A 886 -14.17 39.65 -0.32
N ASP A 887 -13.26 40.08 0.56
CA ASP A 887 -13.62 40.94 1.71
C ASP A 887 -13.69 42.45 1.39
N SER A 888 -13.48 42.83 0.13
CA SER A 888 -13.46 44.21 -0.37
C SER A 888 -12.35 45.08 0.23
N VAL A 889 -11.32 44.51 0.86
CA VAL A 889 -10.21 45.24 1.45
C VAL A 889 -8.89 44.76 0.84
N CYS A 890 -8.37 45.48 -0.15
CA CYS A 890 -7.03 45.22 -0.69
C CYS A 890 -5.93 45.41 0.37
N SER A 891 -5.58 44.33 1.05
CA SER A 891 -4.58 44.31 2.11
C SER A 891 -3.16 44.32 1.53
N THR A 892 -2.14 44.60 2.35
CA THR A 892 -0.74 44.67 1.88
C THR A 892 -0.22 43.35 1.32
N ASN A 893 -0.87 42.23 1.62
CA ASN A 893 -0.52 40.89 1.14
C ASN A 893 -1.40 40.46 -0.05
N GLU A 894 -2.34 41.31 -0.47
CA GLU A 894 -3.12 41.14 -1.69
C GLU A 894 -2.58 42.04 -2.79
N THR A 895 -2.64 41.53 -4.00
CA THR A 895 -2.27 42.26 -5.20
C THR A 895 -3.42 42.13 -6.18
N CYS A 896 -3.51 43.05 -7.14
CA CYS A 896 -4.46 42.92 -8.24
C CYS A 896 -4.27 41.60 -9.04
N THR A 897 -3.10 40.95 -8.94
CA THR A 897 -2.81 39.63 -9.54
C THR A 897 -3.23 38.47 -8.65
N SER A 898 -3.08 38.57 -7.33
CA SER A 898 -3.45 37.50 -6.40
C SER A 898 -4.91 37.59 -5.94
N CYS A 899 -5.54 38.75 -6.11
CA CYS A 899 -6.81 39.09 -5.47
C CYS A 899 -7.56 40.21 -6.21
N SER A 900 -7.85 39.98 -7.49
CA SER A 900 -8.47 41.01 -8.34
C SER A 900 -9.88 41.45 -7.88
N SER A 901 -10.55 40.63 -7.08
CA SER A 901 -11.84 40.94 -6.44
C SER A 901 -11.76 42.15 -5.51
N ASP A 902 -10.65 42.31 -4.77
CA ASP A 902 -10.52 43.32 -3.71
C ASP A 902 -9.53 44.41 -4.10
N CYS A 903 -8.47 44.04 -4.82
CA CYS A 903 -7.44 44.95 -5.31
C CYS A 903 -7.73 45.50 -6.71
N GLY A 904 -8.84 45.09 -7.34
CA GLY A 904 -9.19 45.45 -8.71
C GLY A 904 -8.28 44.76 -9.75
N ILE A 905 -8.55 45.03 -11.02
CA ILE A 905 -7.78 44.47 -12.14
C ILE A 905 -6.44 45.20 -12.25
N CYS A 906 -5.34 44.47 -12.45
CA CYS A 906 -4.04 45.10 -12.67
C CYS A 906 -4.08 46.01 -13.90
N SER A 907 -3.79 47.29 -13.69
CA SER A 907 -3.66 48.26 -14.78
C SER A 907 -2.56 47.80 -15.74
N THR A 908 -2.90 47.58 -17.01
CA THR A 908 -1.96 47.21 -18.07
C THR A 908 -1.12 48.39 -18.58
N GLN A 909 -0.96 49.46 -17.79
CA GLN A 909 -0.20 50.63 -18.22
C GLN A 909 1.32 50.42 -18.07
N ASP A 910 1.92 50.10 -19.22
CA ASP A 910 3.24 50.49 -19.75
C ASP A 910 4.39 50.72 -18.72
N PRO A 911 5.47 49.91 -18.70
CA PRO A 911 6.50 49.92 -17.65
C PRO A 911 7.44 51.15 -17.62
N THR A 912 7.16 52.26 -18.30
CA THR A 912 8.15 53.33 -18.54
C THR A 912 7.96 54.62 -17.75
N ASN A 913 7.39 54.62 -16.54
CA ASN A 913 7.42 55.82 -15.70
C ASN A 913 7.54 55.55 -14.21
N ILE A 914 8.79 55.37 -13.76
CA ILE A 914 9.16 55.53 -12.35
C ILE A 914 9.16 57.04 -12.05
N GLY A 915 8.11 57.51 -11.40
CA GLY A 915 7.98 58.87 -10.88
C GLY A 915 7.62 58.84 -9.40
N THR A 916 8.60 59.16 -8.57
CA THR A 916 8.50 59.43 -7.12
C THR A 916 7.44 60.47 -6.75
N THR A 917 6.77 60.25 -5.60
CA THR A 917 6.19 61.19 -4.58
C THR A 917 4.90 60.54 -4.02
N GLY A 918 4.57 60.50 -2.73
CA GLY A 918 4.96 61.33 -1.59
C GLY A 918 3.76 62.15 -1.10
N GLY A 919 2.97 61.61 -0.16
CA GLY A 919 2.24 62.35 0.89
C GLY A 919 1.00 63.21 0.54
N GLY A 920 -0.13 62.88 1.18
CA GLY A 920 -0.87 63.84 2.02
C GLY A 920 -2.13 64.54 1.47
N SER A 921 -3.17 64.49 2.32
CA SER A 921 -4.19 65.53 2.61
C SER A 921 -5.54 65.56 1.87
N SER A 922 -6.57 65.23 2.68
CA SER A 922 -7.77 66.00 3.04
C SER A 922 -8.58 66.81 2.00
N GLY A 923 -9.91 66.59 2.07
CA GLY A 923 -10.92 67.66 2.01
C GLY A 923 -11.96 67.56 0.90
N GLY A 924 -13.25 67.40 1.25
CA GLY A 924 -14.35 67.59 0.31
C GLY A 924 -15.71 67.14 0.81
N SER A 925 -16.38 67.99 1.58
CA SER A 925 -17.79 67.87 1.99
C SER A 925 -18.76 68.04 0.80
N SER A 926 -19.83 67.24 0.74
CA SER A 926 -21.11 67.70 0.21
C SER A 926 -22.29 67.01 0.89
N ASN A 927 -23.21 67.86 1.37
CA ASN A 927 -24.55 67.53 1.85
C ASN A 927 -25.43 67.06 0.67
N GLY A 928 -26.30 66.08 0.90
CA GLY A 928 -27.40 65.79 -0.02
C GLY A 928 -28.29 64.62 0.41
N GLY A 929 -29.39 64.94 1.10
CA GLY A 929 -30.67 64.22 1.04
C GLY A 929 -30.69 62.73 1.41
N THR A 930 -31.10 62.43 2.64
CA THR A 930 -31.63 61.11 3.00
C THR A 930 -32.96 60.86 2.29
N THR A 931 -32.93 60.20 1.14
CA THR A 931 -34.09 59.47 0.61
C THR A 931 -34.14 58.12 1.30
N THR A 932 -35.03 57.97 2.28
CA THR A 932 -35.34 56.67 2.88
C THR A 932 -36.02 55.82 1.81
N SER A 933 -35.44 54.66 1.47
CA SER A 933 -36.08 53.65 0.64
C SER A 933 -37.36 53.16 1.32
N TYR A 934 -38.42 52.96 0.54
CA TYR A 934 -39.70 52.49 1.06
C TYR A 934 -40.26 51.42 0.13
N CYS A 935 -40.12 50.16 0.53
CA CYS A 935 -40.73 49.06 -0.20
C CYS A 935 -42.26 49.03 -0.01
N GLY A 936 -42.98 48.94 -1.12
CA GLY A 936 -44.43 48.77 -1.23
C GLY A 936 -45.17 49.85 -2.04
N ASP A 937 -44.48 50.70 -2.80
CA ASP A 937 -45.11 51.77 -3.60
C ASP A 937 -45.38 51.38 -5.08
N SER A 938 -45.09 50.14 -5.44
CA SER A 938 -45.24 49.56 -6.78
C SER A 938 -44.35 50.19 -7.87
N THR A 939 -43.28 50.91 -7.50
CA THR A 939 -42.36 51.55 -8.45
C THR A 939 -40.89 51.31 -8.07
N CYS A 940 -40.13 50.59 -8.90
CA CYS A 940 -38.71 50.35 -8.66
C CYS A 940 -37.86 51.61 -8.91
N ASN A 941 -37.43 52.28 -7.86
CA ASN A 941 -36.61 53.50 -7.97
C ASN A 941 -35.10 53.18 -8.05
N SER A 942 -34.27 54.16 -8.42
CA SER A 942 -32.82 53.95 -8.62
C SER A 942 -32.03 53.50 -7.38
N ASN A 943 -32.67 53.54 -6.21
CA ASN A 943 -32.08 53.20 -4.91
C ASN A 943 -32.70 51.92 -4.33
N GLU A 944 -33.57 51.27 -5.11
CA GLU A 944 -34.22 49.99 -4.81
C GLU A 944 -33.73 49.00 -5.87
N ASP A 945 -33.31 47.83 -5.44
CA ASP A 945 -33.02 46.73 -6.33
C ASP A 945 -33.91 45.53 -5.99
N CYS A 946 -33.95 44.56 -6.90
CA CYS A 946 -34.75 43.35 -6.73
C CYS A 946 -34.30 42.46 -5.55
N ASN A 947 -33.14 42.73 -4.92
CA ASN A 947 -32.68 42.04 -3.71
C ASN A 947 -33.22 42.71 -2.43
N LEU A 948 -33.32 44.04 -2.42
CA LEU A 948 -33.79 44.83 -1.28
C LEU A 948 -35.31 45.03 -1.27
N CYS A 949 -35.94 45.06 -2.44
CA CYS A 949 -37.32 45.53 -2.61
C CYS A 949 -38.12 44.71 -3.67
N PRO A 950 -38.22 43.37 -3.51
CA PRO A 950 -38.77 42.47 -4.54
C PRO A 950 -40.26 42.72 -4.85
N THR A 951 -40.98 43.41 -3.96
CA THR A 951 -42.38 43.79 -4.17
C THR A 951 -42.56 44.85 -5.26
N ASP A 952 -41.59 45.74 -5.45
CA ASP A 952 -41.66 46.85 -6.41
C ASP A 952 -40.75 46.64 -7.63
N CYS A 953 -39.61 45.95 -7.45
CA CYS A 953 -38.60 45.70 -8.50
C CYS A 953 -38.70 44.34 -9.20
N GLY A 954 -39.63 43.48 -8.78
CA GLY A 954 -39.69 42.08 -9.22
C GLY A 954 -38.54 41.25 -8.66
N PHE A 955 -38.52 39.95 -8.95
CA PHE A 955 -37.48 39.04 -8.50
C PHE A 955 -36.24 39.11 -9.41
N CYS A 956 -35.04 39.14 -8.82
CA CYS A 956 -33.81 39.06 -9.61
C CYS A 956 -33.74 37.69 -10.32
N GLN A 957 -33.58 37.69 -11.64
CA GLN A 957 -33.24 36.50 -12.40
C GLN A 957 -31.79 36.12 -12.09
N VAL A 958 -31.58 35.05 -11.33
CA VAL A 958 -30.25 34.48 -11.08
C VAL A 958 -29.85 33.67 -12.32
N THR A 959 -28.80 34.07 -13.03
CA THR A 959 -28.39 33.49 -14.33
C THR A 959 -27.45 32.28 -14.21
N THR A 960 -27.22 31.74 -13.02
CA THR A 960 -26.39 30.55 -12.80
C THR A 960 -27.19 29.50 -12.04
N SER A 961 -27.58 28.43 -12.72
CA SER A 961 -28.15 27.24 -12.07
C SER A 961 -27.01 26.35 -11.57
N ASP A 962 -26.92 26.15 -10.27
CA ASP A 962 -25.96 25.17 -9.73
C ASP A 962 -26.47 23.75 -10.00
N THR A 963 -25.54 22.83 -10.27
CA THR A 963 -25.88 21.43 -10.61
C THR A 963 -25.55 20.51 -9.44
N ILE A 964 -26.51 19.66 -9.05
CA ILE A 964 -26.41 18.71 -7.96
C ILE A 964 -26.56 17.30 -8.53
N TYR A 965 -25.51 16.47 -8.39
CA TYR A 965 -25.56 15.06 -8.77
C TYR A 965 -26.11 14.22 -7.62
N LEU A 966 -27.11 13.38 -7.93
CA LEU A 966 -27.74 12.48 -6.98
C LEU A 966 -27.32 11.04 -7.29
N GLU A 967 -26.97 10.30 -6.23
CA GLU A 967 -26.65 8.87 -6.30
C GLU A 967 -27.54 8.08 -5.34
N LYS A 968 -27.88 6.85 -5.74
CA LYS A 968 -28.78 6.00 -4.96
C LYS A 968 -28.11 5.59 -3.63
N GLY A 969 -28.77 5.85 -2.51
CA GLY A 969 -28.26 5.53 -1.17
C GLY A 969 -27.25 6.52 -0.60
N ILE A 970 -26.97 7.63 -1.29
CA ILE A 970 -26.10 8.71 -0.82
C ILE A 970 -26.96 9.92 -0.43
N ASN A 971 -26.62 10.55 0.70
CA ASN A 971 -27.21 11.82 1.12
C ASN A 971 -26.35 12.97 0.58
N THR A 972 -26.94 13.83 -0.24
CA THR A 972 -26.29 15.05 -0.75
C THR A 972 -26.72 16.24 0.10
N TYR A 973 -25.77 17.04 0.59
CA TYR A 973 -26.06 18.21 1.42
C TYR A 973 -25.95 19.49 0.60
N LEU A 974 -26.92 20.39 0.77
CA LEU A 974 -27.01 21.66 0.07
C LEU A 974 -27.14 22.81 1.09
N GLN A 975 -26.18 23.73 1.09
CA GLN A 975 -26.28 25.01 1.80
C GLN A 975 -26.65 26.09 0.79
N THR A 976 -27.79 26.76 0.97
CA THR A 976 -28.35 27.65 -0.05
C THR A 976 -29.08 28.86 0.55
N SER A 977 -28.95 30.02 -0.10
CA SER A 977 -29.75 31.22 0.14
C SER A 977 -31.00 31.32 -0.76
N GLY A 978 -31.27 30.28 -1.55
CA GLY A 978 -32.32 30.23 -2.58
C GLY A 978 -31.72 30.34 -3.98
N GLY A 979 -32.51 29.97 -4.99
CA GLY A 979 -32.07 29.93 -6.40
C GLY A 979 -32.57 28.71 -7.15
N GLU A 980 -32.21 28.65 -8.43
CA GLU A 980 -32.50 27.51 -9.32
C GLU A 980 -31.37 26.48 -9.25
N TYR A 981 -31.73 25.21 -9.10
CA TYR A 981 -30.80 24.09 -9.04
C TYR A 981 -31.19 23.01 -10.06
N ASN A 982 -30.20 22.45 -10.74
CA ASN A 982 -30.35 21.31 -11.65
C ASN A 982 -29.97 20.02 -10.93
N LEU A 983 -30.95 19.16 -10.65
CA LEU A 983 -30.74 17.83 -10.09
C LEU A 983 -30.45 16.84 -11.22
N ILE A 984 -29.27 16.23 -11.22
CA ILE A 984 -28.88 15.17 -12.16
C ILE A 984 -28.93 13.81 -11.47
N PHE A 985 -29.84 12.94 -11.92
CA PHE A 985 -29.92 11.55 -11.50
C PHE A 985 -29.96 10.66 -12.75
N GLU A 986 -29.10 9.63 -12.82
CA GLU A 986 -28.97 8.72 -13.99
C GLU A 986 -28.89 9.47 -15.35
N ASN A 987 -28.08 10.53 -15.42
CA ASN A 987 -27.88 11.40 -16.58
C ASN A 987 -29.13 12.20 -17.03
N LYS A 988 -30.16 12.33 -16.18
CA LYS A 988 -31.34 13.13 -16.47
C LYS A 988 -31.38 14.38 -15.60
N ASN A 989 -31.69 15.51 -16.23
CA ASN A 989 -31.69 16.83 -15.60
C ASN A 989 -33.11 17.26 -15.20
N ASN A 990 -33.28 17.69 -13.95
CA ASN A 990 -34.54 18.20 -13.41
C ASN A 990 -34.29 19.47 -12.60
N SER A 991 -35.01 20.54 -12.89
CA SER A 991 -34.82 21.83 -12.23
C SER A 991 -35.74 21.97 -11.00
N ILE A 992 -35.19 22.46 -9.90
CA ILE A 992 -35.92 22.86 -8.70
C ILE A 992 -35.61 24.31 -8.38
N TYR A 993 -36.56 25.02 -7.77
CA TYR A 993 -36.37 26.40 -7.33
C TYR A 993 -36.65 26.56 -5.83
N LEU A 994 -35.68 27.11 -5.10
CA LEU A 994 -35.77 27.33 -3.65
C LEU A 994 -35.91 28.82 -3.35
N TYR A 995 -36.88 29.19 -2.51
CA TYR A 995 -37.15 30.58 -2.17
C TYR A 995 -37.79 30.73 -0.78
N ASN A 996 -37.96 31.97 -0.32
CA ASN A 996 -38.48 32.29 1.02
C ASN A 996 -37.79 31.48 2.13
N ILE A 997 -36.46 31.43 2.09
CA ILE A 997 -35.65 30.75 3.09
C ILE A 997 -35.70 31.56 4.40
N SER A 998 -36.13 30.91 5.47
CA SER A 998 -36.21 31.49 6.80
C SER A 998 -35.72 30.50 7.84
N SER A 999 -35.61 30.93 9.10
CA SER A 999 -35.30 30.02 10.21
C SER A 999 -36.33 28.91 10.40
N ASP A 1000 -37.55 29.06 9.85
CA ASP A 1000 -38.71 28.23 10.17
C ASP A 1000 -39.15 27.36 8.98
N SER A 1001 -38.82 27.76 7.75
CA SER A 1001 -39.18 27.03 6.54
C SER A 1001 -38.38 27.44 5.30
N VAL A 1002 -38.41 26.57 4.28
CA VAL A 1002 -37.97 26.83 2.90
C VAL A 1002 -39.13 26.51 1.95
N ASN A 1003 -39.42 27.40 1.00
CA ASN A 1003 -40.35 27.10 -0.09
C ASN A 1003 -39.59 26.52 -1.29
N PHE A 1004 -40.25 25.59 -1.97
CA PHE A 1004 -39.72 24.75 -3.03
C PHE A 1004 -40.71 24.72 -4.20
N ILE A 1005 -40.22 24.95 -5.42
CA ILE A 1005 -41.00 24.77 -6.67
C ILE A 1005 -40.37 23.62 -7.46
N TYR A 1006 -41.20 22.66 -7.87
CA TYR A 1006 -40.85 21.59 -8.80
C TYR A 1006 -42.05 21.27 -9.67
N ASN A 1007 -41.86 21.19 -10.99
CA ASN A 1007 -42.94 21.03 -11.97
C ASN A 1007 -44.11 22.02 -11.77
N ASP A 1008 -43.79 23.29 -11.53
CA ASP A 1008 -44.74 24.39 -11.25
C ASP A 1008 -45.58 24.22 -9.97
N GLU A 1009 -45.34 23.18 -9.16
CA GLU A 1009 -46.00 22.99 -7.86
C GLU A 1009 -45.15 23.58 -6.74
N THR A 1010 -45.79 24.41 -5.90
CA THR A 1010 -45.15 25.00 -4.72
C THR A 1010 -45.39 24.14 -3.49
N SER A 1011 -44.33 23.81 -2.77
CA SER A 1011 -44.34 23.12 -1.49
C SER A 1011 -43.52 23.88 -0.44
N THR A 1012 -43.82 23.67 0.85
CA THR A 1012 -43.07 24.26 1.96
C THR A 1012 -42.49 23.15 2.83
N ILE A 1013 -41.18 23.23 3.10
CA ILE A 1013 -40.47 22.36 4.04
C ILE A 1013 -40.26 23.16 5.31
N ASN A 1014 -41.00 22.82 6.37
CA ASN A 1014 -40.78 23.41 7.69
C ASN A 1014 -39.51 22.82 8.35
N VAL A 1015 -38.96 23.50 9.36
CA VAL A 1015 -37.88 22.96 10.22
C VAL A 1015 -38.24 21.55 10.71
N ASP A 1016 -37.25 20.65 10.70
CA ASP A 1016 -37.35 19.21 10.96
C ASP A 1016 -38.26 18.43 9.99
N GLY A 1017 -38.92 19.12 9.07
CA GLY A 1017 -39.75 18.56 8.01
C GLY A 1017 -38.94 18.04 6.83
N TYR A 1018 -39.62 17.29 5.97
CA TYR A 1018 -39.11 16.85 4.69
C TYR A 1018 -40.21 16.91 3.65
N LEU A 1019 -39.80 17.02 2.38
CA LEU A 1019 -40.66 16.88 1.22
C LEU A 1019 -40.24 15.62 0.47
N LEU A 1020 -41.23 14.86 0.01
CA LEU A 1020 -41.05 13.76 -0.94
C LEU A 1020 -41.65 14.18 -2.27
N PHE A 1021 -40.90 13.98 -3.35
CA PHE A 1021 -41.39 14.15 -4.71
C PHE A 1021 -40.74 13.11 -5.61
N THR A 1022 -41.30 12.91 -6.80
CA THR A 1022 -40.81 11.90 -7.73
C THR A 1022 -40.11 12.54 -8.92
N ILE A 1023 -38.89 12.10 -9.20
CA ILE A 1023 -38.16 12.36 -10.43
C ILE A 1023 -38.18 11.06 -11.24
N ASP A 1024 -38.91 11.00 -12.36
CA ASP A 1024 -38.96 9.83 -13.24
C ASP A 1024 -39.24 8.48 -12.53
N ASN A 1025 -40.26 8.45 -11.65
CA ASN A 1025 -40.63 7.32 -10.78
C ASN A 1025 -39.64 6.98 -9.66
N THR A 1026 -38.58 7.76 -9.48
CA THR A 1026 -37.65 7.65 -8.34
C THR A 1026 -38.10 8.61 -7.25
N LEU A 1027 -38.25 8.12 -6.02
CA LEU A 1027 -38.65 8.92 -4.88
C LEU A 1027 -37.45 9.68 -4.34
N VAL A 1028 -37.51 11.01 -4.35
CA VAL A 1028 -36.46 11.89 -3.80
C VAL A 1028 -37.00 12.59 -2.57
N LYS A 1029 -36.17 12.65 -1.53
CA LYS A 1029 -36.47 13.29 -0.26
C LYS A 1029 -35.56 14.49 -0.05
N ILE A 1030 -36.15 15.65 0.20
CA ILE A 1030 -35.43 16.84 0.67
C ILE A 1030 -35.81 17.10 2.11
N LYS A 1031 -34.84 17.10 3.02
CA LYS A 1031 -35.04 17.35 4.46
C LYS A 1031 -34.38 18.65 4.87
N TYR A 1032 -35.09 19.46 5.64
CA TYR A 1032 -34.54 20.64 6.29
C TYR A 1032 -33.69 20.23 7.49
N LEU A 1033 -32.43 20.67 7.55
CA LEU A 1033 -31.52 20.35 8.66
C LEU A 1033 -31.36 21.53 9.63
N SER A 1034 -30.98 22.70 9.12
CA SER A 1034 -30.69 23.87 9.95
C SER A 1034 -30.72 25.17 9.14
N HIS A 1035 -30.76 26.30 9.84
CA HIS A 1035 -30.65 27.65 9.27
C HIS A 1035 -29.43 28.35 9.85
N LEU A 1036 -28.59 28.96 9.01
CA LEU A 1036 -27.48 29.81 9.46
C LEU A 1036 -27.32 30.99 8.50
N TYR A 1037 -27.28 32.22 9.01
CA TYR A 1037 -27.00 33.44 8.22
C TYR A 1037 -27.83 33.60 6.92
N ASN A 1038 -29.16 33.42 6.98
CA ASN A 1038 -30.08 33.47 5.83
C ASN A 1038 -29.89 32.36 4.78
N GLN A 1039 -29.19 31.29 5.14
CA GLN A 1039 -29.05 30.08 4.34
C GLN A 1039 -29.72 28.89 5.04
N ALA A 1040 -30.36 28.03 4.26
CA ALA A 1040 -30.83 26.74 4.72
C ALA A 1040 -29.83 25.65 4.36
N ASN A 1041 -29.62 24.74 5.31
CA ASN A 1041 -28.94 23.47 5.09
C ASN A 1041 -30.00 22.40 4.83
N LEU A 1042 -29.98 21.83 3.64
CA LEU A 1042 -30.88 20.79 3.18
C LEU A 1042 -30.11 19.48 2.95
N MET A 1043 -30.78 18.36 3.16
CA MET A 1043 -30.30 17.03 2.78
C MET A 1043 -31.21 16.46 1.70
N ILE A 1044 -30.63 16.09 0.56
CA ILE A 1044 -31.31 15.49 -0.58
C ILE A 1044 -30.90 14.02 -0.65
N SER A 1045 -31.86 13.10 -0.64
CA SER A 1045 -31.57 11.66 -0.71
C SER A 1045 -32.54 10.95 -1.65
N VAL A 1046 -32.03 9.93 -2.35
CA VAL A 1046 -32.83 9.05 -3.21
C VAL A 1046 -33.35 7.89 -2.36
N GLU A 1047 -34.66 7.87 -2.10
CA GLU A 1047 -35.34 6.84 -1.31
C GLU A 1047 -35.72 5.66 -2.21
N GLU A 1048 -35.36 4.45 -1.79
CA GLU A 1048 -35.79 3.25 -2.49
C GLU A 1048 -37.27 3.00 -2.19
N ILE A 1049 -38.12 2.96 -3.22
CA ILE A 1049 -39.51 2.53 -3.06
C ILE A 1049 -39.48 1.06 -2.65
N GLN A 1050 -39.49 0.80 -1.35
CA GLN A 1050 -39.75 -0.52 -0.79
C GLN A 1050 -41.20 -0.88 -1.13
N VAL A 1051 -41.41 -1.44 -2.31
CA VAL A 1051 -42.58 -2.28 -2.57
C VAL A 1051 -42.48 -3.38 -1.52
N ARG A 1052 -43.39 -3.39 -0.54
CA ARG A 1052 -43.46 -4.43 0.50
C ARG A 1052 -43.65 -5.79 -0.17
N GLY A 1053 -42.53 -6.41 -0.52
CA GLY A 1053 -42.41 -7.81 -0.88
C GLY A 1053 -42.54 -8.64 0.40
N THR A 1054 -43.34 -9.69 0.30
CA THR A 1054 -43.57 -10.71 1.32
C THR A 1054 -42.29 -11.18 2.02
N TYR A 1055 -42.32 -11.19 3.35
CA TYR A 1055 -41.23 -11.57 4.25
C TYR A 1055 -40.53 -12.88 3.87
N ASN A 1056 -39.20 -12.86 3.96
CA ASN A 1056 -38.32 -14.00 3.79
C ASN A 1056 -38.52 -15.02 4.94
N PRO A 1057 -38.90 -16.28 4.68
CA PRO A 1057 -39.17 -17.29 5.71
C PRO A 1057 -37.97 -17.64 6.61
N TYR A 1058 -36.75 -17.30 6.20
CA TYR A 1058 -35.55 -17.55 7.00
C TYR A 1058 -35.44 -16.65 8.24
N GLU A 1059 -35.83 -15.37 8.15
CA GLU A 1059 -35.72 -14.42 9.28
C GLU A 1059 -36.72 -14.74 10.40
N MET A 1060 -37.92 -15.21 10.04
CA MET A 1060 -38.90 -15.71 11.01
C MET A 1060 -38.36 -16.91 11.80
N THR A 1061 -37.57 -17.77 11.16
CA THR A 1061 -37.02 -18.97 11.81
C THR A 1061 -35.99 -18.60 12.87
N TYR A 1062 -35.09 -17.65 12.58
CA TYR A 1062 -34.11 -17.18 13.55
C TYR A 1062 -34.77 -16.45 14.73
N PHE A 1063 -35.79 -15.63 14.47
CA PHE A 1063 -36.55 -14.97 15.53
C PHE A 1063 -37.15 -15.98 16.53
N TRP A 1064 -37.74 -17.08 16.03
CA TRP A 1064 -38.31 -18.13 16.89
C TRP A 1064 -37.25 -18.89 17.70
N ILE A 1065 -36.08 -19.15 17.12
CA ILE A 1065 -34.96 -19.82 17.82
C ILE A 1065 -34.48 -18.96 19.00
N TYR A 1066 -34.23 -17.67 18.78
CA TYR A 1066 -33.80 -16.77 19.83
C TYR A 1066 -34.89 -16.58 20.89
N PHE A 1067 -36.13 -16.38 20.48
CA PHE A 1067 -37.26 -16.23 21.40
C PHE A 1067 -37.45 -17.44 22.32
N LEU A 1068 -37.36 -18.66 21.77
CA LEU A 1068 -37.44 -19.89 22.56
C LEU A 1068 -36.22 -20.08 23.48
N GLY A 1069 -35.03 -19.68 23.03
CA GLY A 1069 -33.82 -19.67 23.86
C GLY A 1069 -33.95 -18.77 25.08
N TYR A 1070 -34.47 -17.55 24.90
CA TYR A 1070 -34.71 -16.61 26.01
C TYR A 1070 -35.77 -17.09 26.99
N ILE A 1071 -36.85 -17.73 26.51
CA ILE A 1071 -37.86 -18.36 27.38
C ILE A 1071 -37.22 -19.47 28.22
N LEU A 1072 -36.34 -20.29 27.63
CA LEU A 1072 -35.68 -21.37 28.36
C LEU A 1072 -34.78 -20.83 29.48
N ILE A 1073 -34.00 -19.79 29.20
CA ILE A 1073 -33.16 -19.10 30.18
C ILE A 1073 -34.01 -18.49 31.29
N PHE A 1074 -35.12 -17.83 30.95
CA PHE A 1074 -36.05 -17.25 31.92
C PHE A 1074 -36.70 -18.31 32.82
N LEU A 1075 -37.10 -19.46 32.26
CA LEU A 1075 -37.67 -20.57 33.03
C LEU A 1075 -36.64 -21.24 33.94
N LEU A 1076 -35.39 -21.38 33.50
CA LEU A 1076 -34.28 -21.83 34.35
C LEU A 1076 -34.06 -20.85 35.50
N PHE A 1077 -34.05 -19.55 35.22
CA PHE A 1077 -33.90 -18.50 36.23
C PHE A 1077 -35.03 -18.53 37.26
N MET A 1078 -36.28 -18.68 36.81
CA MET A 1078 -37.46 -18.83 37.68
C MET A 1078 -37.41 -20.12 38.52
N TYR A 1079 -36.89 -21.22 37.96
CA TYR A 1079 -36.72 -22.47 38.68
C TYR A 1079 -35.67 -22.36 39.79
N PHE A 1080 -34.53 -21.73 39.52
CA PHE A 1080 -33.49 -21.49 40.54
C PHE A 1080 -33.94 -20.48 41.61
N LYS A 1081 -34.70 -19.45 41.24
CA LYS A 1081 -35.24 -18.45 42.18
C LYS A 1081 -36.27 -19.03 43.15
N ARG A 1082 -36.91 -20.16 42.82
CA ARG A 1082 -37.92 -20.82 43.68
C ARG A 1082 -37.32 -21.87 44.63
N LYS A 1083 -36.03 -22.17 44.51
CA LYS A 1083 -35.30 -23.14 45.35
C LYS A 1083 -34.34 -22.49 46.37
N ASN A 1084 -34.20 -21.17 46.32
CA ASN A 1084 -33.79 -20.32 47.44
C ASN A 1084 -35.05 -19.76 48.11
#